data_AF-A0A3R7I0Y9-F1
#
_entry.id   AF-A0A3R7I0Y9-F1
#
_cell.length_a   1.000
_cell.length_b   1.000
_cell.length_c   1.000
_cell.angle_alpha   90.00
_cell.angle_beta   90.00
_cell.angle_gamma   90.00
#
_symmetry.space_group_name_H-M   'P 1'
#
loop_
_entity.id
_entity.type
_entity.pdbx_description
1 polymer ?
#
loop_
_entity_poly.entity_id
_entity_poly.type
_entity_poly.pdbx_seq_one_letter_code
_entity_poly.pdbx_strand_id
1 'polypeptide(L)'
;MVASMAQKGTKETRAAEALAMKDEQMKILGSQNAQLLTSLNAMDDEIGTLKMHKLRLEEENRSLRDQNFELQSKARAAETTLIKAQTGIEERETQVRVLTDHNTELLRLLEHEEAQSSSLAARTTTLKGDLEALETRYASLLASAKTHEEIATRATREGQLRAEEVRLLRNESDQLRACNTELKMKTQVELEALQEQLRVRKEKQYQLLEKLQQLEETKRQSDDLLASVEDKVRKLHARNQELETQVQLEAKAKRAQIDANKNFFIENGNLQRDKQELQTRFDKAEQERSRMEAENRDSADQLREMAEKVFQLLERLKLAELGKTKAIDGLKQKELEMLALKKKNARLLKEGTQEGKARVKSELDKKVLLEQLQALKKHNAQLSLRCSDEVKAKLKEADERKQLEEKIKTMSSRVAFLLNKMQADEEAKIVSKEETKKLQAQLTTLQEKSAELAQKLHATAESNRVVTEALRCKQDELDAQAIKFEATQKKLAEVSVAMEQSGIPMSMGGDMDNQQEALQRGNQEPTHPDDAAAAANGRFFVECRASHGGLLLIKARRTNFTPKSQQQAVDFLERVGINVFLKRAQKSLNTKQLLVERISALLTTILAGEDTVANAKEQVVTKEDQIAHLSRKARWMQERLTTEEDAKRKTLLRYVHEVKSRALVVSNDAGDDRNLTSGVLKLPESGVGDEEVHAIAALLRNATNLDLPPAASGPEE
;
A
#
# COMPACT_ATOMS: atom_id res chain seq x y z
N MET A 1 -118.38 31.73 -193.86
CA MET A 1 -118.02 33.15 -194.11
C MET A 1 -118.42 33.98 -192.90
N VAL A 2 -117.67 34.97 -192.42
CA VAL A 2 -116.25 34.98 -191.99
C VAL A 2 -115.94 36.36 -191.37
N ALA A 3 -115.65 36.40 -190.06
CA ALA A 3 -115.01 37.49 -189.29
C ALA A 3 -114.98 37.01 -187.81
N SER A 4 -113.91 36.41 -187.29
CA SER A 4 -112.59 37.00 -186.94
C SER A 4 -112.70 37.99 -185.77
N MET A 5 -112.69 37.53 -184.51
CA MET A 5 -111.52 37.15 -183.69
C MET A 5 -110.69 38.33 -183.15
N ALA A 6 -111.06 38.82 -181.95
CA ALA A 6 -110.21 39.63 -181.08
C ALA A 6 -110.67 39.51 -179.60
N GLN A 7 -109.82 39.92 -178.65
CA GLN A 7 -110.15 40.19 -177.23
C GLN A 7 -110.59 39.00 -176.33
N LYS A 8 -109.98 37.82 -176.51
CA LYS A 8 -109.60 36.99 -175.34
C LYS A 8 -108.22 37.47 -174.84
N GLY A 9 -108.00 37.59 -173.52
CA GLY A 9 -106.64 37.79 -172.98
C GLY A 9 -106.45 38.54 -171.65
N THR A 10 -107.44 39.28 -171.14
CA THR A 10 -107.23 40.20 -169.98
C THR A 10 -107.82 39.74 -168.63
N LYS A 11 -108.38 38.52 -168.55
CA LYS A 11 -108.92 37.96 -167.30
C LYS A 11 -108.07 36.86 -166.65
N GLU A 12 -107.22 36.18 -167.41
CA GLU A 12 -106.41 35.06 -166.90
C GLU A 12 -105.15 35.54 -166.14
N THR A 13 -104.51 36.63 -166.59
CA THR A 13 -103.32 37.20 -165.94
C THR A 13 -103.57 37.64 -164.49
N ARG A 14 -104.65 38.41 -164.24
CA ARG A 14 -104.99 38.86 -162.87
C ARG A 14 -105.36 37.71 -161.92
N ALA A 15 -105.87 36.60 -162.44
CA ALA A 15 -106.15 35.42 -161.62
C ALA A 15 -104.85 34.70 -161.21
N ALA A 16 -103.87 34.61 -162.12
CA ALA A 16 -102.56 34.06 -161.84
C ALA A 16 -101.76 34.91 -160.82
N GLU A 17 -101.75 36.25 -160.97
CA GLU A 17 -101.07 37.15 -160.02
C GLU A 17 -101.68 37.09 -158.62
N ALA A 18 -103.02 37.00 -158.52
CA ALA A 18 -103.71 36.89 -157.24
C ALA A 18 -103.45 35.54 -156.52
N LEU A 19 -103.32 34.44 -157.27
CA LEU A 19 -102.90 33.15 -156.73
C LEU A 19 -101.43 33.20 -156.27
N ALA A 20 -100.52 33.69 -157.11
CA ALA A 20 -99.10 33.78 -156.77
C ALA A 20 -98.83 34.62 -155.51
N MET A 21 -99.51 35.76 -155.32
CA MET A 21 -99.42 36.52 -154.07
C MET A 21 -99.96 35.76 -152.86
N LYS A 22 -100.99 34.93 -153.03
CA LYS A 22 -101.56 34.14 -151.94
C LYS A 22 -100.66 32.95 -151.57
N ASP A 23 -100.06 32.29 -152.56
CA ASP A 23 -99.11 31.20 -152.34
C ASP A 23 -97.82 31.71 -151.69
N GLU A 24 -97.31 32.88 -152.08
CA GLU A 24 -96.16 33.51 -151.41
C GLU A 24 -96.51 33.97 -149.99
N GLN A 25 -97.72 34.48 -149.73
CA GLN A 25 -98.20 34.74 -148.35
C GLN A 25 -98.29 33.45 -147.51
N MET A 26 -98.85 32.37 -148.06
CA MET A 26 -98.92 31.06 -147.38
C MET A 26 -97.52 30.49 -147.10
N LYS A 27 -96.57 30.70 -148.01
CA LYS A 27 -95.16 30.30 -147.87
C LYS A 27 -94.42 31.13 -146.82
N ILE A 28 -94.64 32.45 -146.76
CA ILE A 28 -94.11 33.33 -145.72
C ILE A 28 -94.67 32.96 -144.34
N LEU A 29 -96.00 32.78 -144.22
CA LEU A 29 -96.64 32.35 -142.98
C LEU A 29 -96.18 30.94 -142.57
N GLY A 30 -95.99 30.03 -143.54
CA GLY A 30 -95.39 28.72 -143.32
C GLY A 30 -93.96 28.81 -142.78
N SER A 31 -93.11 29.67 -143.36
CA SER A 31 -91.74 29.87 -142.87
C SER A 31 -91.68 30.55 -141.50
N GLN A 32 -92.59 31.48 -141.22
CA GLN A 32 -92.70 32.15 -139.92
C GLN A 32 -93.19 31.17 -138.83
N ASN A 33 -94.19 30.34 -139.13
CA ASN A 33 -94.64 29.30 -138.21
C ASN A 33 -93.56 28.23 -137.99
N ALA A 34 -92.80 27.86 -139.02
CA ALA A 34 -91.65 26.96 -138.89
C ALA A 34 -90.56 27.58 -138.00
N GLN A 35 -90.20 28.85 -138.20
CA GLN A 35 -89.25 29.58 -137.35
C GLN A 35 -89.73 29.70 -135.90
N LEU A 36 -91.01 30.00 -135.67
CA LEU A 36 -91.59 30.06 -134.32
C LEU A 36 -91.58 28.70 -133.63
N LEU A 37 -91.90 27.60 -134.34
CA LEU A 37 -91.78 26.24 -133.80
C LEU A 37 -90.32 25.87 -133.51
N THR A 38 -89.37 26.23 -134.39
CA THR A 38 -87.94 26.03 -134.12
C THR A 38 -87.47 26.81 -132.90
N SER A 39 -87.91 28.07 -132.75
CA SER A 39 -87.58 28.90 -131.59
C SER A 39 -88.27 28.45 -130.30
N LEU A 40 -89.46 27.86 -130.38
CA LEU A 40 -90.15 27.27 -129.24
C LEU A 40 -89.43 26.02 -128.76
N ASN A 41 -89.10 25.09 -129.67
CA ASN A 41 -88.32 23.90 -129.37
C ASN A 41 -86.96 24.26 -128.75
N ALA A 42 -86.27 25.26 -129.31
CA ALA A 42 -85.01 25.74 -128.75
C ALA A 42 -85.17 26.33 -127.33
N MET A 43 -86.25 27.06 -127.07
CA MET A 43 -86.56 27.53 -125.70
C MET A 43 -86.94 26.39 -124.75
N ASP A 44 -87.64 25.35 -125.20
CA ASP A 44 -87.95 24.17 -124.39
C ASP A 44 -86.67 23.34 -124.07
N ASP A 45 -85.73 23.24 -125.02
CA ASP A 45 -84.40 22.65 -124.82
C ASP A 45 -83.54 23.49 -123.86
N GLU A 46 -83.53 24.83 -123.98
CA GLU A 46 -82.89 25.74 -123.02
C GLU A 46 -83.52 25.63 -121.63
N ILE A 47 -84.84 25.59 -121.53
CA ILE A 47 -85.57 25.38 -120.26
C ILE A 47 -85.24 23.98 -119.68
N GLY A 48 -85.08 22.96 -120.53
CA GLY A 48 -84.65 21.62 -120.13
C GLY A 48 -83.23 21.61 -119.54
N THR A 49 -82.26 22.20 -120.25
CA THR A 49 -80.87 22.30 -119.78
C THR A 49 -80.74 23.16 -118.51
N LEU A 50 -81.49 24.27 -118.41
CA LEU A 50 -81.54 25.11 -117.20
C LEU A 50 -82.15 24.36 -116.00
N LYS A 51 -83.20 23.55 -116.20
CA LYS A 51 -83.76 22.68 -115.15
C LYS A 51 -82.72 21.65 -114.66
N MET A 52 -81.99 21.01 -115.58
CA MET A 52 -80.93 20.07 -115.23
C MET A 52 -79.74 20.74 -114.52
N HIS A 53 -79.33 21.92 -114.96
CA HIS A 53 -78.26 22.69 -114.31
C HIS A 53 -78.68 23.16 -112.91
N LYS A 54 -79.95 23.59 -112.75
CA LYS A 54 -80.51 23.94 -111.44
C LYS A 54 -80.47 22.73 -110.49
N LEU A 55 -80.96 21.58 -110.94
CA LEU A 55 -81.03 20.36 -110.12
C LEU A 55 -79.62 19.92 -109.67
N ARG A 56 -78.64 19.95 -110.58
CA ARG A 56 -77.22 19.70 -110.26
C ARG A 56 -76.66 20.67 -109.22
N LEU A 57 -76.99 21.97 -109.30
CA LEU A 57 -76.58 22.96 -108.30
C LEU A 57 -77.27 22.75 -106.95
N GLU A 58 -78.51 22.26 -106.92
CA GLU A 58 -79.23 21.92 -105.68
C GLU A 58 -78.64 20.66 -105.02
N GLU A 59 -78.23 19.66 -105.80
CA GLU A 59 -77.46 18.49 -105.33
C GLU A 59 -76.07 18.87 -104.79
N GLU A 60 -75.34 19.73 -105.51
CA GLU A 60 -74.02 20.23 -105.10
C GLU A 60 -74.11 21.08 -103.82
N ASN A 61 -75.09 21.98 -103.73
CA ASN A 61 -75.36 22.75 -102.50
C ASN A 61 -75.72 21.84 -101.31
N ARG A 62 -76.43 20.74 -101.55
CA ARG A 62 -76.73 19.76 -100.52
C ARG A 62 -75.46 19.05 -100.05
N SER A 63 -74.66 18.51 -100.97
CA SER A 63 -73.39 17.86 -100.63
C SER A 63 -72.43 18.79 -99.88
N LEU A 64 -72.33 20.06 -100.29
CA LEU A 64 -71.49 21.06 -99.61
C LEU A 64 -72.00 21.38 -98.19
N ARG A 65 -73.32 21.38 -97.94
CA ARG A 65 -73.88 21.55 -96.59
C ARG A 65 -73.60 20.33 -95.72
N ASP A 66 -73.77 19.13 -96.26
CA ASP A 66 -73.52 17.87 -95.54
C ASP A 66 -72.01 17.75 -95.19
N GLN A 67 -71.11 18.08 -96.12
CA GLN A 67 -69.67 18.17 -95.90
C GLN A 67 -69.29 19.24 -94.86
N ASN A 68 -69.91 20.41 -94.89
CA ASN A 68 -69.64 21.48 -93.92
C ASN A 68 -70.13 21.08 -92.51
N PHE A 69 -71.27 20.40 -92.41
CA PHE A 69 -71.74 19.82 -91.14
C PHE A 69 -70.80 18.73 -90.62
N GLU A 70 -70.31 17.83 -91.48
CA GLU A 70 -69.26 16.87 -91.11
C GLU A 70 -67.97 17.56 -90.62
N LEU A 71 -67.51 18.61 -91.32
CA LEU A 71 -66.31 19.34 -90.93
C LEU A 71 -66.48 20.08 -89.59
N GLN A 72 -67.64 20.70 -89.34
CA GLN A 72 -67.95 21.29 -88.04
C GLN A 72 -68.04 20.24 -86.92
N SER A 73 -68.60 19.07 -87.21
CA SER A 73 -68.65 17.94 -86.26
C SER A 73 -67.24 17.44 -85.92
N LYS A 74 -66.40 17.22 -86.95
CA LYS A 74 -64.99 16.83 -86.81
C LYS A 74 -64.15 17.89 -86.08
N ALA A 75 -64.39 19.17 -86.35
CA ALA A 75 -63.72 20.28 -85.66
C ALA A 75 -64.09 20.33 -84.17
N ARG A 76 -65.37 20.24 -83.81
CA ARG A 76 -65.82 20.18 -82.41
C ARG A 76 -65.30 18.94 -81.68
N ALA A 77 -65.22 17.80 -82.36
CA ALA A 77 -64.61 16.60 -81.82
C ALA A 77 -63.11 16.81 -81.53
N ALA A 78 -62.36 17.39 -82.49
CA ALA A 78 -60.95 17.70 -82.34
C ALA A 78 -60.68 18.71 -81.21
N GLU A 79 -61.48 19.78 -81.13
CA GLU A 79 -61.48 20.77 -80.04
C GLU A 79 -61.75 20.10 -78.68
N THR A 80 -62.76 19.23 -78.60
CA THR A 80 -63.05 18.45 -77.38
C THR A 80 -61.89 17.52 -76.98
N THR A 81 -61.19 16.91 -77.94
CA THR A 81 -59.99 16.10 -77.64
C THR A 81 -58.79 16.95 -77.24
N LEU A 82 -58.64 18.16 -77.81
CA LEU A 82 -57.55 19.07 -77.49
C LEU A 82 -57.71 19.65 -76.08
N ILE A 83 -58.92 20.06 -75.69
CA ILE A 83 -59.23 20.49 -74.32
C ILE A 83 -58.92 19.37 -73.32
N LYS A 84 -59.35 18.12 -73.60
CA LYS A 84 -59.03 16.96 -72.75
C LYS A 84 -57.53 16.64 -72.70
N ALA A 85 -56.78 16.90 -73.77
CA ALA A 85 -55.34 16.75 -73.79
C ALA A 85 -54.65 17.85 -72.96
N GLN A 86 -55.15 19.09 -73.00
CA GLN A 86 -54.65 20.20 -72.19
C GLN A 86 -54.90 19.97 -70.69
N THR A 87 -56.12 19.65 -70.27
CA THR A 87 -56.39 19.33 -68.85
C THR A 87 -55.57 18.13 -68.38
N GLY A 88 -55.43 17.09 -69.22
CA GLY A 88 -54.56 15.93 -68.96
C GLY A 88 -53.06 16.21 -69.04
N ILE A 89 -52.63 17.43 -69.41
CA ILE A 89 -51.25 17.92 -69.27
C ILE A 89 -51.15 18.71 -67.96
N GLU A 90 -52.08 19.61 -67.66
CA GLU A 90 -52.13 20.39 -66.41
C GLU A 90 -52.21 19.49 -65.15
N GLU A 91 -53.02 18.43 -65.20
CA GLU A 91 -53.08 17.38 -64.17
C GLU A 91 -51.73 16.68 -63.97
N ARG A 92 -50.98 16.44 -65.06
CA ARG A 92 -49.64 15.82 -64.99
C ARG A 92 -48.58 16.79 -64.52
N GLU A 93 -48.62 18.06 -64.92
CA GLU A 93 -47.69 19.08 -64.43
C GLU A 93 -47.86 19.33 -62.93
N THR A 94 -49.10 19.37 -62.44
CA THR A 94 -49.36 19.47 -61.00
C THR A 94 -48.91 18.21 -60.25
N GLN A 95 -49.15 17.01 -60.80
CA GLN A 95 -48.64 15.76 -60.22
C GLN A 95 -47.11 15.70 -60.20
N VAL A 96 -46.43 16.10 -61.29
CA VAL A 96 -44.96 16.15 -61.38
C VAL A 96 -44.39 17.18 -60.40
N ARG A 97 -45.04 18.33 -60.21
CA ARG A 97 -44.64 19.33 -59.21
C ARG A 97 -44.76 18.76 -57.80
N VAL A 98 -45.90 18.19 -57.43
CA VAL A 98 -46.11 17.56 -56.12
C VAL A 98 -45.10 16.43 -55.86
N LEU A 99 -44.78 15.60 -56.86
CA LEU A 99 -43.74 14.56 -56.74
C LEU A 99 -42.33 15.16 -56.60
N THR A 100 -42.04 16.28 -57.25
CA THR A 100 -40.78 17.02 -57.11
C THR A 100 -40.64 17.57 -55.69
N ASP A 101 -41.69 18.21 -55.17
CA ASP A 101 -41.73 18.76 -53.81
C ASP A 101 -41.52 17.64 -52.76
N HIS A 102 -42.22 16.50 -52.91
CA HIS A 102 -42.03 15.32 -52.05
C HIS A 102 -40.61 14.76 -52.12
N ASN A 103 -40.01 14.69 -53.33
CA ASN A 103 -38.62 14.24 -53.48
C ASN A 103 -37.63 15.21 -52.80
N THR A 104 -37.88 16.52 -52.83
CA THR A 104 -37.03 17.50 -52.12
C THR A 104 -37.12 17.37 -50.60
N GLU A 105 -38.31 17.17 -50.02
CA GLU A 105 -38.42 16.97 -48.57
C GLU A 105 -37.88 15.60 -48.15
N LEU A 106 -38.03 14.55 -48.97
CA LEU A 106 -37.39 13.25 -48.72
C LEU A 106 -35.86 13.37 -48.67
N LEU A 107 -35.24 14.08 -49.62
CA LEU A 107 -33.79 14.35 -49.60
C LEU A 107 -33.39 15.13 -48.35
N ARG A 108 -34.14 16.17 -47.99
CA ARG A 108 -33.89 17.00 -46.80
C ARG A 108 -34.00 16.21 -45.49
N LEU A 109 -34.93 15.26 -45.40
CA LEU A 109 -35.04 14.34 -44.26
C LEU A 109 -33.88 13.34 -44.21
N LEU A 110 -33.42 12.87 -45.37
CA LEU A 110 -32.28 11.95 -45.50
C LEU A 110 -30.97 12.64 -45.07
N GLU A 111 -30.72 13.86 -45.52
CA GLU A 111 -29.61 14.71 -45.04
C GLU A 111 -29.65 14.92 -43.51
N HIS A 112 -30.85 15.07 -42.93
CA HIS A 112 -31.00 15.24 -41.48
C HIS A 112 -30.68 13.96 -40.71
N GLU A 113 -31.15 12.79 -41.16
CA GLU A 113 -30.81 11.50 -40.56
C GLU A 113 -29.34 11.12 -40.75
N GLU A 114 -28.70 11.46 -41.88
CA GLU A 114 -27.25 11.29 -42.06
C GLU A 114 -26.45 12.16 -41.09
N ALA A 115 -26.83 13.43 -40.92
CA ALA A 115 -26.21 14.33 -39.95
C ALA A 115 -26.42 13.85 -38.49
N GLN A 116 -27.61 13.35 -38.17
CA GLN A 116 -27.94 12.78 -36.86
C GLN A 116 -27.16 11.50 -36.58
N SER A 117 -27.08 10.59 -37.56
CA SER A 117 -26.31 9.34 -37.51
C SER A 117 -24.82 9.61 -37.32
N SER A 118 -24.26 10.58 -38.05
CA SER A 118 -22.87 11.05 -37.90
C SER A 118 -22.61 11.61 -36.49
N SER A 119 -23.52 12.43 -35.95
CA SER A 119 -23.46 12.95 -34.58
C SER A 119 -23.52 11.84 -33.52
N LEU A 120 -24.39 10.85 -33.70
CA LEU A 120 -24.49 9.68 -32.82
C LEU A 120 -23.25 8.78 -32.90
N ALA A 121 -22.65 8.62 -34.09
CA ALA A 121 -21.40 7.89 -34.27
C ALA A 121 -20.24 8.59 -33.54
N ALA A 122 -20.10 9.91 -33.71
CA ALA A 122 -19.10 10.72 -33.00
C ALA A 122 -19.26 10.63 -31.47
N ARG A 123 -20.50 10.72 -30.97
CA ARG A 123 -20.81 10.56 -29.53
C ARG A 123 -20.56 9.13 -29.02
N THR A 124 -20.74 8.13 -29.88
CA THR A 124 -20.41 6.73 -29.54
C THR A 124 -18.91 6.51 -29.47
N THR A 125 -18.11 7.15 -30.33
CA THR A 125 -16.65 7.07 -30.26
C THR A 125 -16.07 7.79 -29.05
N THR A 126 -16.59 8.97 -28.67
CA THR A 126 -16.14 9.64 -27.43
C THR A 126 -16.50 8.84 -26.18
N LEU A 127 -17.72 8.29 -26.09
CA LEU A 127 -18.11 7.45 -24.96
C LEU A 127 -17.28 6.16 -24.83
N LYS A 128 -16.78 5.59 -25.94
CA LYS A 128 -15.82 4.47 -25.89
C LYS A 128 -14.46 4.92 -25.35
N GLY A 129 -13.94 6.06 -25.81
CA GLY A 129 -12.69 6.63 -25.27
C GLY A 129 -12.79 6.96 -23.78
N ASP A 130 -13.93 7.49 -23.32
CA ASP A 130 -14.19 7.73 -21.89
C ASP A 130 -14.28 6.42 -21.08
N LEU A 131 -14.84 5.36 -21.65
CA LEU A 131 -14.89 4.03 -21.03
C LEU A 131 -13.48 3.44 -20.88
N GLU A 132 -12.68 3.41 -21.95
CA GLU A 132 -11.28 2.93 -21.93
C GLU A 132 -10.42 3.76 -20.96
N ALA A 133 -10.65 5.08 -20.90
CA ALA A 133 -10.00 5.98 -19.95
C ALA A 133 -10.48 5.80 -18.49
N LEU A 134 -11.64 5.16 -18.25
CA LEU A 134 -12.14 4.82 -16.93
C LEU A 134 -11.65 3.44 -16.48
N GLU A 135 -11.64 2.45 -17.38
CA GLU A 135 -11.12 1.10 -17.15
C GLU A 135 -9.62 1.12 -16.80
N THR A 136 -8.82 1.88 -17.56
CA THR A 136 -7.39 2.09 -17.26
C THR A 136 -7.16 2.77 -15.92
N ARG A 137 -7.97 3.78 -15.55
CA ARG A 137 -7.94 4.38 -14.21
C ARG A 137 -8.30 3.37 -13.13
N TYR A 138 -9.35 2.57 -13.33
CA TYR A 138 -9.75 1.54 -12.37
C TYR A 138 -8.66 0.48 -12.16
N ALA A 139 -8.02 0.01 -13.23
CA ALA A 139 -6.88 -0.91 -13.16
C ALA A 139 -5.70 -0.30 -12.38
N SER A 140 -5.34 0.97 -12.64
CA SER A 140 -4.29 1.68 -11.89
C SER A 140 -4.62 1.84 -10.40
N LEU A 141 -5.89 2.07 -10.07
CA LEU A 141 -6.38 2.22 -8.70
C LEU A 141 -6.37 0.88 -7.96
N LEU A 142 -6.76 -0.21 -8.63
CA LEU A 142 -6.70 -1.57 -8.11
C LEU A 142 -5.25 -2.00 -7.81
N ALA A 143 -4.31 -1.72 -8.72
CA ALA A 143 -2.89 -1.96 -8.53
C ALA A 143 -2.30 -1.13 -7.36
N SER A 144 -2.70 0.14 -7.27
CA SER A 144 -2.33 1.02 -6.15
C SER A 144 -2.86 0.50 -4.81
N ALA A 145 -4.15 0.14 -4.74
CA ALA A 145 -4.76 -0.43 -3.54
C ALA A 145 -4.04 -1.71 -3.07
N LYS A 146 -3.70 -2.61 -4.00
CA LYS A 146 -2.94 -3.83 -3.69
C LYS A 146 -1.54 -3.54 -3.17
N THR A 147 -0.81 -2.59 -3.76
CA THR A 147 0.53 -2.23 -3.22
C THR A 147 0.44 -1.57 -1.85
N HIS A 148 -0.61 -0.79 -1.56
CA HIS A 148 -0.88 -0.27 -0.22
C HIS A 148 -1.22 -1.38 0.79
N GLU A 149 -1.98 -2.41 0.41
CA GLU A 149 -2.24 -3.59 1.25
C GLU A 149 -0.95 -4.38 1.55
N GLU A 150 -0.10 -4.58 0.54
CA GLU A 150 1.22 -5.21 0.73
C GLU A 150 2.13 -4.39 1.66
N ILE A 151 2.10 -3.05 1.57
CA ILE A 151 2.86 -2.17 2.47
C ILE A 151 2.29 -2.26 3.90
N ALA A 152 0.97 -2.23 4.07
CA ALA A 152 0.33 -2.33 5.38
C ALA A 152 0.60 -3.67 6.07
N THR A 153 0.55 -4.79 5.32
CA THR A 153 0.87 -6.12 5.86
C THR A 153 2.35 -6.28 6.19
N ARG A 154 3.27 -5.70 5.40
CA ARG A 154 4.71 -5.63 5.75
C ARG A 154 4.94 -4.82 7.02
N ALA A 155 4.39 -3.60 7.11
CA ALA A 155 4.51 -2.74 8.29
C ALA A 155 3.94 -3.40 9.56
N THR A 156 2.84 -4.15 9.43
CA THR A 156 2.25 -4.91 10.54
C THR A 156 3.17 -6.02 11.04
N ARG A 157 3.80 -6.78 10.12
CA ARG A 157 4.79 -7.83 10.47
C ARG A 157 6.05 -7.24 11.11
N GLU A 158 6.57 -6.12 10.60
CA GLU A 158 7.70 -5.44 11.24
C GLU A 158 7.33 -4.91 12.63
N GLY A 159 6.11 -4.39 12.81
CA GLY A 159 5.60 -3.95 14.12
C GLY A 159 5.53 -5.10 15.13
N GLN A 160 5.10 -6.28 14.69
CA GLN A 160 5.11 -7.51 15.50
C GLN A 160 6.54 -7.93 15.88
N LEU A 161 7.46 -7.98 14.92
CA LEU A 161 8.86 -8.34 15.18
C LEU A 161 9.55 -7.37 16.16
N ARG A 162 9.35 -6.05 16.00
CA ARG A 162 9.87 -5.03 16.93
C ARG A 162 9.24 -5.16 18.33
N ALA A 163 7.97 -5.55 18.42
CA ALA A 163 7.32 -5.80 19.71
C ALA A 163 7.85 -7.06 20.40
N GLU A 164 8.16 -8.12 19.64
CA GLU A 164 8.82 -9.32 20.17
C GLU A 164 10.26 -9.05 20.62
N GLU A 165 11.04 -8.29 19.83
CA GLU A 165 12.39 -7.82 20.18
C GLU A 165 12.38 -7.02 21.49
N VAL A 166 11.50 -6.02 21.62
CA VAL A 166 11.33 -5.25 22.87
C VAL A 166 10.89 -6.13 24.04
N ARG A 167 10.09 -7.18 23.81
CA ARG A 167 9.70 -8.14 24.86
C ARG A 167 10.90 -9.00 25.30
N LEU A 168 11.74 -9.45 24.37
CA LEU A 168 12.94 -10.22 24.67
C LEU A 168 13.96 -9.38 25.45
N LEU A 169 14.25 -8.15 24.99
CA LEU A 169 15.15 -7.21 25.66
C LEU A 169 14.67 -6.83 27.08
N ARG A 170 13.36 -6.74 27.30
CA ARG A 170 12.78 -6.56 28.65
C ARG A 170 13.03 -7.79 29.54
N ASN A 171 12.75 -8.99 29.04
CA ASN A 171 13.01 -10.23 29.78
C ASN A 171 14.50 -10.38 30.14
N GLU A 172 15.40 -10.05 29.21
CA GLU A 172 16.86 -10.05 29.44
C GLU A 172 17.26 -8.99 30.48
N SER A 173 16.73 -7.77 30.38
CA SER A 173 16.93 -6.72 31.39
C SER A 173 16.44 -7.11 32.79
N ASP A 174 15.33 -7.84 32.89
CA ASP A 174 14.81 -8.36 34.15
C ASP A 174 15.68 -9.50 34.71
N GLN A 175 16.14 -10.42 33.85
CA GLN A 175 17.09 -11.48 34.23
C GLN A 175 18.44 -10.92 34.69
N LEU A 176 19.00 -9.95 33.97
CA LEU A 176 20.24 -9.26 34.35
C LEU A 176 20.08 -8.50 35.66
N ARG A 177 18.92 -7.86 35.92
CA ARG A 177 18.62 -7.23 37.21
C ARG A 177 18.53 -8.26 38.35
N ALA A 178 17.83 -9.38 38.14
CA ALA A 178 17.75 -10.46 39.13
C ALA A 178 19.14 -11.04 39.46
N CYS A 179 19.95 -11.35 38.44
CA CYS A 179 21.33 -11.81 38.59
C CYS A 179 22.20 -10.78 39.33
N ASN A 180 22.06 -9.48 39.01
CA ASN A 180 22.76 -8.40 39.71
C ASN A 180 22.38 -8.31 41.20
N THR A 181 21.10 -8.51 41.55
CA THR A 181 20.67 -8.58 42.96
C THR A 181 21.18 -9.82 43.67
N GLU A 182 21.20 -10.98 43.01
CA GLU A 182 21.73 -12.23 43.59
C GLU A 182 23.24 -12.14 43.85
N LEU A 183 24.01 -11.60 42.89
CA LEU A 183 25.44 -11.33 43.06
C LEU A 183 25.70 -10.35 44.20
N LYS A 184 24.91 -9.27 44.32
CA LYS A 184 25.01 -8.36 45.47
C LYS A 184 24.77 -9.07 46.80
N MET A 185 23.72 -9.89 46.91
CA MET A 185 23.46 -10.68 48.12
C MET A 185 24.60 -11.66 48.44
N LYS A 186 25.15 -12.36 47.43
CA LYS A 186 26.32 -13.24 47.60
C LYS A 186 27.53 -12.48 48.13
N THR A 187 27.92 -11.38 47.49
CA THR A 187 29.07 -10.55 47.93
C THR A 187 28.84 -9.92 49.31
N GLN A 188 27.60 -9.58 49.68
CA GLN A 188 27.27 -9.11 51.03
C GLN A 188 27.47 -10.21 52.07
N VAL A 189 26.97 -11.43 51.83
CA VAL A 189 27.16 -12.57 52.74
C VAL A 189 28.64 -12.95 52.87
N GLU A 190 29.41 -12.86 51.79
CA GLU A 190 30.88 -13.04 51.83
C GLU A 190 31.57 -11.95 52.66
N LEU A 191 31.18 -10.68 52.53
CA LEU A 191 31.71 -9.58 53.34
C LEU A 191 31.34 -9.73 54.82
N GLU A 192 30.10 -10.10 55.14
CA GLU A 192 29.64 -10.37 56.51
C GLU A 192 30.40 -11.55 57.13
N ALA A 193 30.61 -12.63 56.38
CA ALA A 193 31.41 -13.77 56.82
C ALA A 193 32.89 -13.42 57.06
N LEU A 194 33.48 -12.57 56.21
CA LEU A 194 34.86 -12.08 56.39
C LEU A 194 34.98 -11.12 57.58
N GLN A 195 33.96 -10.28 57.82
CA GLN A 195 33.89 -9.40 59.00
C GLN A 195 33.77 -10.23 60.29
N GLU A 196 32.95 -11.28 60.33
CA GLU A 196 32.85 -12.15 61.50
C GLU A 196 34.14 -12.96 61.72
N GLN A 197 34.79 -13.46 60.67
CA GLN A 197 36.12 -14.07 60.79
C GLN A 197 37.15 -13.08 61.38
N LEU A 198 37.10 -11.81 60.97
CA LEU A 198 37.97 -10.76 61.53
C LEU A 198 37.60 -10.44 62.99
N ARG A 199 36.32 -10.43 63.35
CA ARG A 199 35.83 -10.26 64.73
C ARG A 199 36.35 -11.37 65.63
N VAL A 200 36.19 -12.63 65.23
CA VAL A 200 36.68 -13.81 65.97
C VAL A 200 38.21 -13.84 66.05
N ARG A 201 38.93 -13.39 65.01
CA ARG A 201 40.40 -13.23 65.09
C ARG A 201 40.81 -12.18 66.12
N LYS A 202 40.16 -11.01 66.14
CA LYS A 202 40.40 -9.95 67.14
C LYS A 202 40.06 -10.42 68.56
N GLU A 203 38.93 -11.12 68.73
CA GLU A 203 38.53 -11.69 70.01
C GLU A 203 39.57 -12.68 70.55
N LYS A 204 40.06 -13.60 69.71
CA LYS A 204 41.16 -14.51 70.05
C LYS A 204 42.48 -13.77 70.35
N GLN A 205 42.78 -12.69 69.64
CA GLN A 205 43.96 -11.86 69.92
C GLN A 205 43.86 -11.18 71.29
N TYR A 206 42.69 -10.65 71.66
CA TYR A 206 42.46 -10.09 73.00
C TYR A 206 42.53 -11.16 74.09
N GLN A 207 41.94 -12.35 73.89
CA GLN A 207 42.05 -13.48 74.83
C GLN A 207 43.52 -13.96 75.01
N LEU A 208 44.35 -13.86 73.97
CA LEU A 208 45.78 -14.16 74.07
C LEU A 208 46.55 -13.05 74.81
N LEU A 209 46.20 -11.77 74.58
CA LEU A 209 46.79 -10.63 75.28
C LEU A 209 46.44 -10.63 76.78
N GLU A 210 45.18 -10.92 77.12
CA GLU A 210 44.71 -11.07 78.50
C GLU A 210 45.46 -12.20 79.23
N LYS A 211 45.62 -13.37 78.58
CA LYS A 211 46.42 -14.47 79.13
C LYS A 211 47.90 -14.11 79.27
N LEU A 212 48.45 -13.33 78.34
CA LEU A 212 49.84 -12.86 78.42
C LEU A 212 50.00 -11.90 79.61
N GLN A 213 49.08 -10.96 79.81
CA GLN A 213 49.07 -10.08 80.99
C GLN A 213 48.95 -10.88 82.29
N GLN A 214 48.05 -11.88 82.37
CA GLN A 214 47.93 -12.77 83.53
C GLN A 214 49.23 -13.55 83.80
N LEU A 215 49.96 -13.96 82.76
CA LEU A 215 51.27 -14.60 82.87
C LEU A 215 52.37 -13.62 83.30
N GLU A 216 52.33 -12.36 82.86
CA GLU A 216 53.25 -11.31 83.32
C GLU A 216 52.99 -10.92 84.78
N GLU A 217 51.74 -10.83 85.21
CA GLU A 217 51.34 -10.55 86.59
C GLU A 217 51.73 -11.70 87.53
N THR A 218 51.47 -12.95 87.15
CA THR A 218 51.89 -14.12 87.95
C THR A 218 53.41 -14.31 87.96
N LYS A 219 54.10 -14.02 86.85
CA LYS A 219 55.57 -13.96 86.84
C LYS A 219 56.07 -12.89 87.80
N ARG A 220 55.52 -11.66 87.74
CA ARG A 220 55.93 -10.56 88.63
C ARG A 220 55.72 -10.90 90.10
N GLN A 221 54.61 -11.54 90.46
CA GLN A 221 54.37 -12.06 91.81
C GLN A 221 55.43 -13.11 92.21
N SER A 222 55.86 -13.97 91.28
CA SER A 222 56.96 -14.91 91.51
C SER A 222 58.32 -14.21 91.67
N ASP A 223 58.61 -13.17 90.87
CA ASP A 223 59.83 -12.38 90.95
C ASP A 223 59.89 -11.60 92.29
N ASP A 224 58.77 -11.01 92.74
CA ASP A 224 58.63 -10.35 94.05
C ASP A 224 58.79 -11.36 95.22
N LEU A 225 58.26 -12.58 95.08
CA LEU A 225 58.45 -13.67 96.05
C LEU A 225 59.90 -14.16 96.08
N LEU A 226 60.56 -14.29 94.93
CA LEU A 226 61.98 -14.65 94.84
C LEU A 226 62.85 -13.58 95.51
N ALA A 227 62.63 -12.30 95.22
CA ALA A 227 63.31 -11.19 95.88
C ALA A 227 63.09 -11.22 97.42
N SER A 228 61.87 -11.51 97.87
CA SER A 228 61.54 -11.70 99.30
C SER A 228 62.29 -12.90 99.93
N VAL A 229 62.51 -13.98 99.19
CA VAL A 229 63.27 -15.16 99.64
C VAL A 229 64.77 -14.86 99.64
N GLU A 230 65.31 -14.22 98.60
CA GLU A 230 66.70 -13.78 98.57
C GLU A 230 67.02 -12.86 99.75
N ASP A 231 66.15 -11.88 100.05
CA ASP A 231 66.35 -10.98 101.18
C ASP A 231 66.31 -11.69 102.55
N LYS A 232 65.51 -12.76 102.67
CA LYS A 232 65.53 -13.64 103.85
C LYS A 232 66.83 -14.45 103.90
N VAL A 233 67.31 -14.98 102.78
CA VAL A 233 68.59 -15.71 102.69
C VAL A 233 69.77 -14.80 103.02
N ARG A 234 69.80 -13.56 102.50
CA ARG A 234 70.81 -12.54 102.84
C ARG A 234 70.82 -12.24 104.34
N LYS A 235 69.64 -12.03 104.95
CA LYS A 235 69.49 -11.78 106.40
C LYS A 235 69.86 -13.00 107.26
N LEU A 236 69.51 -14.21 106.83
CA LEU A 236 69.93 -15.44 107.50
C LEU A 236 71.43 -15.68 107.37
N HIS A 237 72.04 -15.37 106.23
CA HIS A 237 73.48 -15.49 106.02
C HIS A 237 74.26 -14.49 106.87
N ALA A 238 73.83 -13.22 106.91
CA ALA A 238 74.40 -12.21 107.81
C ALA A 238 74.29 -12.66 109.28
N ARG A 239 73.11 -13.11 109.72
CA ARG A 239 72.91 -13.64 111.08
C ARG A 239 73.74 -14.90 111.37
N ASN A 240 73.99 -15.73 110.36
CA ASN A 240 74.86 -16.90 110.53
C ASN A 240 76.33 -16.48 110.65
N GLN A 241 76.79 -15.47 109.91
CA GLN A 241 78.12 -14.87 110.11
C GLN A 241 78.26 -14.21 111.50
N GLU A 242 77.24 -13.50 111.97
CA GLU A 242 77.16 -12.97 113.34
C GLU A 242 77.29 -14.09 114.38
N LEU A 243 76.54 -15.17 114.24
CA LEU A 243 76.61 -16.33 115.14
C LEU A 243 77.95 -17.07 115.05
N GLU A 244 78.53 -17.24 113.86
CA GLU A 244 79.86 -17.84 113.70
C GLU A 244 80.95 -16.97 114.34
N THR A 245 80.91 -15.65 114.18
CA THR A 245 81.84 -14.74 114.86
C THR A 245 81.63 -14.71 116.37
N GLN A 246 80.38 -14.76 116.87
CA GLN A 246 80.09 -14.92 118.29
C GLN A 246 80.68 -16.23 118.83
N VAL A 247 80.46 -17.37 118.15
CA VAL A 247 81.01 -18.67 118.54
C VAL A 247 82.55 -18.66 118.51
N GLN A 248 83.17 -17.97 117.55
CA GLN A 248 84.63 -17.77 117.56
C GLN A 248 85.12 -16.90 118.73
N LEU A 249 84.37 -15.86 119.12
CA LEU A 249 84.68 -15.04 120.29
C LEU A 249 84.48 -15.81 121.60
N GLU A 250 83.40 -16.57 121.74
CA GLU A 250 83.17 -17.47 122.88
C GLU A 250 84.22 -18.59 122.95
N ALA A 251 84.68 -19.13 121.82
CA ALA A 251 85.76 -20.11 121.78
C ALA A 251 87.11 -19.49 122.18
N LYS A 252 87.39 -18.24 121.79
CA LYS A 252 88.57 -17.48 122.26
C LYS A 252 88.47 -17.19 123.76
N ALA A 253 87.32 -16.76 124.26
CA ALA A 253 87.08 -16.52 125.69
C ALA A 253 87.23 -17.80 126.52
N LYS A 254 86.65 -18.93 126.08
CA LYS A 254 86.83 -20.24 126.71
C LYS A 254 88.28 -20.71 126.72
N ARG A 255 89.05 -20.48 125.65
CA ARG A 255 90.51 -20.76 125.63
C ARG A 255 91.25 -19.91 126.66
N ALA A 256 91.02 -18.59 126.67
CA ALA A 256 91.62 -17.69 127.66
C ALA A 256 91.25 -18.08 129.11
N GLN A 257 90.02 -18.52 129.35
CA GLN A 257 89.58 -19.02 130.66
C GLN A 257 90.21 -20.38 131.01
N ILE A 258 90.40 -21.28 130.05
CA ILE A 258 91.15 -22.54 130.25
C ILE A 258 92.61 -22.26 130.59
N ASP A 259 93.25 -21.30 129.93
CA ASP A 259 94.65 -20.93 130.20
C ASP A 259 94.80 -20.19 131.53
N ALA A 260 93.83 -19.34 131.91
CA ALA A 260 93.73 -18.79 133.26
C ALA A 260 93.55 -19.89 134.31
N ASN A 261 92.71 -20.90 134.06
CA ASN A 261 92.53 -22.05 134.95
C ASN A 261 93.79 -22.92 135.06
N LYS A 262 94.62 -23.03 134.01
CA LYS A 262 95.95 -23.66 134.10
C LYS A 262 96.89 -22.87 135.00
N ASN A 263 96.90 -21.54 134.88
CA ASN A 263 97.71 -20.68 135.74
C ASN A 263 97.26 -20.82 137.20
N PHE A 264 95.96 -20.76 137.49
CA PHE A 264 95.42 -21.04 138.83
C PHE A 264 95.73 -22.47 139.31
N PHE A 265 95.79 -23.47 138.44
CA PHE A 265 96.18 -24.83 138.83
C PHE A 265 97.67 -24.92 139.22
N ILE A 266 98.55 -24.23 138.48
CA ILE A 266 99.99 -24.13 138.80
C ILE A 266 100.20 -23.35 140.11
N GLU A 267 99.48 -22.24 140.29
CA GLU A 267 99.54 -21.38 141.47
C GLU A 267 98.98 -22.08 142.71
N ASN A 268 97.85 -22.77 142.60
CA ASN A 268 97.33 -23.65 143.63
C ASN A 268 98.29 -24.83 143.92
N GLY A 269 98.99 -25.34 142.90
CA GLY A 269 100.06 -26.34 143.06
C GLY A 269 101.32 -25.83 143.77
N ASN A 270 101.56 -24.51 143.78
CA ASN A 270 102.56 -23.86 144.63
C ASN A 270 102.02 -23.70 146.06
N LEU A 271 100.83 -23.13 146.22
CA LEU A 271 100.16 -22.96 147.52
C LEU A 271 99.95 -24.30 148.26
N GLN A 272 99.75 -25.41 147.55
CA GLN A 272 99.66 -26.76 148.14
C GLN A 272 101.01 -27.22 148.73
N ARG A 273 102.14 -26.81 148.14
CA ARG A 273 103.50 -27.04 148.66
C ARG A 273 103.77 -26.15 149.88
N ASP A 274 103.47 -24.86 149.76
CA ASP A 274 103.61 -23.90 150.86
C ASP A 274 102.73 -24.32 152.06
N LYS A 275 101.55 -24.87 151.79
CA LYS A 275 100.67 -25.50 152.80
C LYS A 275 101.31 -26.71 153.48
N GLN A 276 102.10 -27.55 152.79
CA GLN A 276 102.79 -28.68 153.43
C GLN A 276 103.95 -28.19 154.32
N GLU A 277 104.67 -27.14 153.93
CA GLU A 277 105.67 -26.50 154.79
C GLU A 277 105.06 -25.75 155.99
N LEU A 278 103.84 -25.22 155.85
CA LEU A 278 103.08 -24.64 156.96
C LEU A 278 102.46 -25.71 157.87
N GLN A 279 101.94 -26.82 157.31
CA GLN A 279 101.37 -27.93 158.10
C GLN A 279 102.44 -28.55 159.00
N THR A 280 103.64 -28.81 158.48
CA THR A 280 104.78 -29.33 159.28
C THR A 280 105.31 -28.35 160.34
N ARG A 281 104.88 -27.08 160.32
CA ARG A 281 105.05 -26.12 161.42
C ARG A 281 103.84 -26.07 162.35
N PHE A 282 102.62 -26.25 161.82
CA PHE A 282 101.37 -26.27 162.56
C PHE A 282 101.24 -27.51 163.47
N ASP A 283 101.64 -28.68 162.98
CA ASP A 283 101.64 -29.95 163.74
C ASP A 283 102.54 -29.88 164.99
N LYS A 284 103.54 -28.97 165.01
CA LYS A 284 104.38 -28.68 166.17
C LYS A 284 103.77 -27.68 167.17
N ALA A 285 102.71 -26.96 166.78
CA ALA A 285 102.01 -25.99 167.62
C ALA A 285 100.66 -26.53 168.13
N GLU A 286 99.98 -27.39 167.36
CA GLU A 286 98.71 -28.00 167.76
C GLU A 286 98.86 -29.02 168.90
N GLN A 287 100.08 -29.56 169.08
CA GLN A 287 100.46 -30.39 170.23
C GLN A 287 100.41 -29.63 171.57
N GLU A 288 100.50 -28.30 171.57
CA GLU A 288 100.33 -27.46 172.78
C GLU A 288 98.90 -26.90 172.92
N ARG A 289 98.13 -26.79 171.82
CA ARG A 289 96.76 -26.24 171.85
C ARG A 289 95.66 -27.27 172.14
N SER A 290 95.96 -28.56 172.04
CA SER A 290 95.03 -29.67 172.25
C SER A 290 94.71 -29.95 173.73
N ARG A 291 94.35 -28.91 174.51
CA ARG A 291 94.03 -29.02 175.94
C ARG A 291 92.78 -28.25 176.42
N MET A 292 92.21 -27.34 175.61
CA MET A 292 91.00 -26.57 175.97
C MET A 292 90.02 -26.48 174.79
N GLU A 293 88.88 -27.18 174.90
CA GLU A 293 87.48 -26.73 174.64
C GLU A 293 87.14 -26.09 173.26
N ALA A 294 86.14 -26.51 172.44
CA ALA A 294 84.94 -27.39 172.56
C ALA A 294 83.89 -26.90 173.60
N GLU A 295 82.60 -26.62 173.34
CA GLU A 295 81.66 -26.70 172.17
C GLU A 295 80.54 -25.60 172.32
N ASN A 296 79.44 -25.36 171.56
CA ASN A 296 78.80 -25.77 170.27
C ASN A 296 77.94 -24.54 169.74
N ARG A 297 77.13 -24.43 168.66
CA ARG A 297 75.99 -25.16 167.99
C ARG A 297 74.68 -25.28 168.79
N ASP A 298 73.46 -25.33 168.23
CA ASP A 298 72.83 -25.12 166.88
C ASP A 298 71.27 -24.91 167.11
N SER A 299 70.29 -24.77 166.20
CA SER A 299 70.11 -24.62 164.72
C SER A 299 68.67 -24.12 164.37
N ALA A 300 68.43 -23.72 163.10
CA ALA A 300 67.15 -23.61 162.34
C ALA A 300 66.02 -22.64 162.80
N ASP A 301 65.20 -21.97 161.97
CA ASP A 301 64.60 -22.15 160.60
C ASP A 301 63.29 -22.97 160.49
N GLN A 302 62.15 -22.42 160.95
CA GLN A 302 60.82 -23.02 160.66
C GLN A 302 59.57 -22.09 160.63
N LEU A 303 59.71 -20.76 160.59
CA LEU A 303 58.56 -19.81 160.74
C LEU A 303 58.17 -19.00 159.49
N ARG A 304 58.76 -19.23 158.31
CA ARG A 304 58.47 -18.44 157.09
C ARG A 304 57.18 -18.81 156.34
N GLU A 305 56.59 -19.98 156.58
CA GLU A 305 55.66 -20.62 155.64
C GLU A 305 54.18 -20.18 155.76
N MET A 306 53.79 -19.49 156.84
CA MET A 306 52.37 -19.15 157.08
C MET A 306 51.87 -17.87 156.39
N ALA A 307 52.75 -17.02 155.85
CA ALA A 307 52.37 -15.68 155.38
C ALA A 307 51.65 -15.64 154.02
N GLU A 308 51.93 -16.58 153.11
CA GLU A 308 51.53 -16.44 151.70
C GLU A 308 50.03 -16.64 151.43
N LYS A 309 49.31 -17.34 152.32
CA LYS A 309 47.90 -17.73 152.10
C LYS A 309 46.90 -16.57 152.24
N VAL A 310 47.31 -15.40 152.71
CA VAL A 310 46.41 -14.24 152.92
C VAL A 310 46.21 -13.41 151.64
N PHE A 311 47.20 -13.34 150.75
CA PHE A 311 47.15 -12.45 149.57
C PHE A 311 46.14 -12.88 148.49
N GLN A 312 45.86 -14.18 148.35
CA GLN A 312 45.10 -14.73 147.21
C GLN A 312 43.57 -14.48 147.27
N LEU A 313 43.05 -13.89 148.35
CA LEU A 313 41.61 -13.64 148.54
C LEU A 313 41.15 -12.23 148.14
N LEU A 314 42.04 -11.24 148.12
CA LEU A 314 41.67 -9.83 147.86
C LEU A 314 41.52 -9.48 146.37
N GLU A 315 42.16 -10.23 145.47
CA GLU A 315 42.20 -9.89 144.05
C GLU A 315 40.93 -10.31 143.29
N ARG A 316 40.22 -11.35 143.75
CA ARG A 316 39.04 -11.92 143.06
C ARG A 316 37.80 -11.02 143.04
N LEU A 317 37.66 -10.04 143.95
CA LEU A 317 36.45 -9.22 144.01
C LEU A 317 36.45 -8.07 142.98
N LYS A 318 37.62 -7.57 142.58
CA LYS A 318 37.77 -6.32 141.81
C LYS A 318 37.45 -6.45 140.31
N LEU A 319 37.34 -7.67 139.78
CA LEU A 319 37.08 -7.95 138.36
C LEU A 319 35.59 -8.18 138.03
N ALA A 320 34.72 -8.31 139.03
CA ALA A 320 33.32 -8.74 138.80
C ALA A 320 32.40 -7.63 138.24
N GLU A 321 32.65 -6.36 138.56
CA GLU A 321 31.67 -5.29 138.32
C GLU A 321 31.77 -4.61 136.95
N LEU A 322 32.92 -4.70 136.26
CA LEU A 322 33.16 -4.02 134.98
C LEU A 322 32.64 -4.75 133.73
N GLY A 323 32.19 -6.01 133.85
CA GLY A 323 31.74 -6.81 132.71
C GLY A 323 30.26 -6.63 132.30
N LYS A 324 29.41 -6.19 133.23
CA LYS A 324 27.95 -6.39 133.12
C LYS A 324 27.24 -5.40 132.18
N THR A 325 27.77 -4.20 131.98
CA THR A 325 27.20 -3.18 131.08
C THR A 325 27.51 -3.45 129.62
N LYS A 326 28.78 -3.72 129.26
CA LYS A 326 29.20 -4.02 127.86
C LYS A 326 28.43 -5.19 127.24
N ALA A 327 28.06 -6.20 128.04
CA ALA A 327 27.25 -7.33 127.58
C ALA A 327 25.82 -6.93 127.16
N ILE A 328 25.20 -5.96 127.85
CA ILE A 328 23.82 -5.53 127.60
C ILE A 328 23.71 -4.69 126.33
N ASP A 329 24.63 -3.76 126.10
CA ASP A 329 24.59 -2.93 124.89
C ASP A 329 25.02 -3.72 123.64
N GLY A 330 25.94 -4.70 123.80
CA GLY A 330 26.22 -5.69 122.76
C GLY A 330 24.99 -6.53 122.38
N LEU A 331 24.12 -6.85 123.34
CA LEU A 331 22.87 -7.56 123.07
C LEU A 331 21.89 -6.72 122.25
N LYS A 332 21.66 -5.45 122.65
CA LYS A 332 20.77 -4.52 121.91
C LYS A 332 21.24 -4.31 120.47
N GLN A 333 22.56 -4.18 120.26
CA GLN A 333 23.15 -4.08 118.93
C GLN A 333 22.87 -5.34 118.09
N LYS A 334 23.00 -6.54 118.68
CA LYS A 334 22.63 -7.81 118.03
C LYS A 334 21.14 -7.91 117.70
N GLU A 335 20.26 -7.39 118.53
CA GLU A 335 18.81 -7.36 118.26
C GLU A 335 18.46 -6.43 117.09
N LEU A 336 19.08 -5.25 117.02
CA LEU A 336 18.94 -4.33 115.88
C LEU A 336 19.47 -4.93 114.57
N GLU A 337 20.65 -5.57 114.60
CA GLU A 337 21.21 -6.33 113.47
C GLU A 337 20.26 -7.46 113.02
N MET A 338 19.70 -8.22 113.96
CA MET A 338 18.76 -9.31 113.69
C MET A 338 17.43 -8.81 113.11
N LEU A 339 16.92 -7.67 113.56
CA LEU A 339 15.75 -6.99 112.97
C LEU A 339 16.03 -6.46 111.55
N ALA A 340 17.22 -5.90 111.31
CA ALA A 340 17.64 -5.45 109.99
C ALA A 340 17.78 -6.64 109.01
N LEU A 341 18.38 -7.75 109.44
CA LEU A 341 18.49 -8.98 108.67
C LEU A 341 17.13 -9.62 108.38
N LYS A 342 16.20 -9.66 109.35
CA LYS A 342 14.81 -10.10 109.11
C LYS A 342 14.10 -9.23 108.07
N LYS A 343 14.26 -7.89 108.14
CA LYS A 343 13.72 -6.97 107.12
C LYS A 343 14.36 -7.18 105.74
N LYS A 344 15.67 -7.49 105.67
CA LYS A 344 16.36 -7.81 104.41
C LYS A 344 15.87 -9.13 103.80
N ASN A 345 15.77 -10.21 104.58
CA ASN A 345 15.20 -11.48 104.10
C ASN A 345 13.74 -11.34 103.64
N ALA A 346 12.92 -10.55 104.35
CA ALA A 346 11.54 -10.29 103.94
C ALA A 346 11.42 -9.47 102.63
N ARG A 347 12.45 -8.70 102.25
CA ARG A 347 12.54 -8.05 100.93
C ARG A 347 12.98 -9.04 99.86
N LEU A 348 14.08 -9.78 100.08
CA LEU A 348 14.59 -10.78 99.15
C LEU A 348 13.54 -11.86 98.81
N LEU A 349 12.71 -12.27 99.77
CA LEU A 349 11.57 -13.19 99.52
C LEU A 349 10.47 -12.57 98.65
N LYS A 350 10.22 -11.25 98.75
CA LYS A 350 9.27 -10.56 97.87
C LYS A 350 9.84 -10.34 96.47
N GLU A 351 11.12 -9.98 96.38
CA GLU A 351 11.84 -9.80 95.11
C GLU A 351 11.90 -11.13 94.35
N GLY A 352 12.36 -12.23 94.98
CA GLY A 352 12.39 -13.55 94.35
C GLY A 352 11.02 -14.13 93.98
N THR A 353 9.95 -13.82 94.73
CA THR A 353 8.58 -14.23 94.35
C THR A 353 7.96 -13.36 93.26
N GLN A 354 8.42 -12.11 93.08
CA GLN A 354 8.09 -11.28 91.92
C GLN A 354 8.86 -11.75 90.68
N GLU A 355 10.16 -12.01 90.80
CA GLU A 355 10.99 -12.56 89.72
C GLU A 355 10.47 -13.91 89.23
N GLY A 356 10.12 -14.83 90.15
CA GLY A 356 9.50 -16.11 89.80
C GLY A 356 8.20 -15.96 89.00
N LYS A 357 7.33 -14.99 89.36
CA LYS A 357 6.11 -14.69 88.59
C LYS A 357 6.42 -14.08 87.22
N ALA A 358 7.38 -13.18 87.13
CA ALA A 358 7.81 -12.59 85.86
C ALA A 358 8.40 -13.65 84.92
N ARG A 359 9.21 -14.58 85.44
CA ARG A 359 9.78 -15.70 84.70
C ARG A 359 8.72 -16.68 84.20
N VAL A 360 7.74 -17.05 85.03
CA VAL A 360 6.60 -17.90 84.61
C VAL A 360 5.78 -17.21 83.51
N LYS A 361 5.53 -15.90 83.63
CA LYS A 361 4.86 -15.14 82.56
C LYS A 361 5.68 -15.16 81.26
N SER A 362 6.97 -14.86 81.33
CA SER A 362 7.86 -14.85 80.15
C SER A 362 7.93 -16.21 79.43
N GLU A 363 7.96 -17.33 80.17
CA GLU A 363 7.89 -18.68 79.57
C GLU A 363 6.51 -19.02 78.97
N LEU A 364 5.41 -18.45 79.48
CA LEU A 364 4.08 -18.56 78.87
C LEU A 364 3.98 -17.72 77.59
N ASP A 365 4.39 -16.45 77.64
CA ASP A 365 4.40 -15.53 76.48
C ASP A 365 5.26 -16.13 75.35
N LYS A 366 6.42 -16.70 75.68
CA LYS A 366 7.32 -17.44 74.78
C LYS A 366 6.67 -18.68 74.15
N LYS A 367 5.86 -19.45 74.89
CA LYS A 367 5.10 -20.59 74.33
C LYS A 367 4.04 -20.13 73.33
N VAL A 368 3.26 -19.10 73.68
CA VAL A 368 2.25 -18.51 72.78
C VAL A 368 2.89 -17.99 71.49
N LEU A 369 4.04 -17.32 71.58
CA LEU A 369 4.80 -16.88 70.40
C LEU A 369 5.32 -18.05 69.55
N LEU A 370 5.76 -19.14 70.16
CA LEU A 370 6.18 -20.35 69.42
C LEU A 370 5.01 -21.04 68.71
N GLU A 371 3.86 -21.13 69.36
CA GLU A 371 2.62 -21.68 68.78
C GLU A 371 2.12 -20.81 67.60
N GLN A 372 2.10 -19.49 67.76
CA GLN A 372 1.80 -18.55 66.68
C GLN A 372 2.79 -18.67 65.51
N LEU A 373 4.08 -18.81 65.79
CA LEU A 373 5.13 -18.97 64.77
C LEU A 373 4.98 -20.32 64.02
N GLN A 374 4.58 -21.40 64.69
CA GLN A 374 4.23 -22.67 64.04
C GLN A 374 2.97 -22.54 63.16
N ALA A 375 1.92 -21.86 63.65
CA ALA A 375 0.70 -21.61 62.90
C ALA A 375 0.97 -20.79 61.63
N LEU A 376 1.77 -19.72 61.73
CA LEU A 376 2.21 -18.90 60.60
C LEU A 376 3.04 -19.70 59.59
N LYS A 377 3.98 -20.55 60.05
CA LYS A 377 4.73 -21.45 59.16
C LYS A 377 3.80 -22.41 58.40
N LYS A 378 2.80 -23.00 59.07
CA LYS A 378 1.82 -23.89 58.45
C LYS A 378 0.95 -23.15 57.43
N HIS A 379 0.50 -21.94 57.74
CA HIS A 379 -0.29 -21.12 56.82
C HIS A 379 0.53 -20.69 55.59
N ASN A 380 1.78 -20.27 55.78
CA ASN A 380 2.65 -19.85 54.68
C ASN A 380 3.00 -21.03 53.73
N ALA A 381 3.20 -22.24 54.28
CA ALA A 381 3.34 -23.45 53.48
C ALA A 381 2.06 -23.77 52.65
N GLN A 382 0.87 -23.58 53.23
CA GLN A 382 -0.40 -23.75 52.52
C GLN A 382 -0.61 -22.69 51.42
N LEU A 383 -0.22 -21.43 51.65
CA LEU A 383 -0.22 -20.39 50.62
C LEU A 383 0.74 -20.74 49.47
N SER A 384 1.98 -21.14 49.78
CA SER A 384 2.97 -21.53 48.77
C SER A 384 2.48 -22.69 47.89
N LEU A 385 1.81 -23.69 48.49
CA LEU A 385 1.17 -24.77 47.74
C LEU A 385 0.05 -24.26 46.81
N ARG A 386 -0.87 -23.43 47.33
CA ARG A 386 -1.96 -22.84 46.53
C ARG A 386 -1.43 -22.02 45.36
N CYS A 387 -0.41 -21.19 45.57
CA CYS A 387 0.22 -20.41 44.49
C CYS A 387 0.89 -21.33 43.45
N SER A 388 1.52 -22.43 43.87
CA SER A 388 2.06 -23.44 42.93
C SER A 388 0.97 -24.08 42.07
N ASP A 389 -0.17 -24.43 42.67
CA ASP A 389 -1.29 -25.05 41.95
C ASP A 389 -2.05 -24.05 41.06
N GLU A 390 -2.16 -22.79 41.48
CA GLU A 390 -2.70 -21.70 40.65
C GLU A 390 -1.81 -21.42 39.42
N VAL A 391 -0.48 -21.46 39.56
CA VAL A 391 0.46 -21.36 38.44
C VAL A 391 0.30 -22.55 37.48
N LYS A 392 0.15 -23.79 38.00
CA LYS A 392 -0.12 -24.98 37.16
C LYS A 392 -1.45 -24.86 36.40
N ALA A 393 -2.49 -24.31 37.04
CA ALA A 393 -3.78 -24.08 36.40
C ALA A 393 -3.68 -23.04 35.27
N LYS A 394 -3.01 -21.90 35.53
CA LYS A 394 -2.78 -20.85 34.53
C LYS A 394 -1.92 -21.30 33.34
N LEU A 395 -0.95 -22.20 33.56
CA LEU A 395 -0.17 -22.80 32.48
C LEU A 395 -1.04 -23.70 31.59
N LYS A 396 -1.88 -24.56 32.17
CA LYS A 396 -2.84 -25.38 31.40
C LYS A 396 -3.82 -24.52 30.60
N GLU A 397 -4.35 -23.46 31.21
CA GLU A 397 -5.25 -22.54 30.52
C GLU A 397 -4.55 -21.83 29.34
N ALA A 398 -3.27 -21.48 29.48
CA ALA A 398 -2.48 -20.91 28.39
C ALA A 398 -2.25 -21.91 27.24
N ASP A 399 -1.95 -23.18 27.54
CA ASP A 399 -1.82 -24.25 26.54
C ASP A 399 -3.14 -24.54 25.82
N GLU A 400 -4.27 -24.56 26.55
CA GLU A 400 -5.61 -24.73 25.97
C GLU A 400 -6.00 -23.54 25.07
N ARG A 401 -5.75 -22.30 25.51
CA ARG A 401 -5.93 -21.09 24.70
C ARG A 401 -5.11 -21.15 23.41
N LYS A 402 -3.84 -21.57 23.49
CA LYS A 402 -2.96 -21.74 22.31
C LYS A 402 -3.50 -22.78 21.33
N GLN A 403 -3.98 -23.93 21.81
CA GLN A 403 -4.60 -24.95 20.95
C GLN A 403 -5.88 -24.44 20.27
N LEU A 404 -6.66 -23.56 20.92
CA LEU A 404 -7.82 -22.92 20.31
C LEU A 404 -7.40 -21.89 19.26
N GLU A 405 -6.35 -21.11 19.51
CA GLU A 405 -5.78 -20.16 18.54
C GLU A 405 -5.23 -20.87 17.28
N GLU A 406 -4.52 -22.00 17.45
CA GLU A 406 -4.06 -22.83 16.33
C GLU A 406 -5.23 -23.42 15.51
N LYS A 407 -6.34 -23.80 16.16
CA LYS A 407 -7.59 -24.23 15.48
C LYS A 407 -8.25 -23.07 14.72
N ILE A 408 -8.34 -21.88 15.33
CA ILE A 408 -8.87 -20.67 14.69
C ILE A 408 -8.03 -20.29 13.47
N LYS A 409 -6.70 -20.30 13.58
CA LYS A 409 -5.76 -20.07 12.47
C LYS A 409 -5.97 -21.07 11.34
N THR A 410 -6.11 -22.36 11.67
CA THR A 410 -6.39 -23.43 10.70
C THR A 410 -7.74 -23.24 9.99
N MET A 411 -8.79 -22.85 10.73
CA MET A 411 -10.09 -22.53 10.13
C MET A 411 -10.05 -21.27 9.26
N SER A 412 -9.35 -20.21 9.69
CA SER A 412 -9.15 -18.99 8.91
C SER A 412 -8.45 -19.28 7.58
N SER A 413 -7.38 -20.10 7.58
CA SER A 413 -6.73 -20.55 6.35
C SER A 413 -7.66 -21.36 5.44
N ARG A 414 -8.54 -22.21 6.00
CA ARG A 414 -9.55 -22.94 5.22
C ARG A 414 -10.62 -22.02 4.61
N VAL A 415 -11.06 -21.00 5.34
CA VAL A 415 -12.01 -19.99 4.85
C VAL A 415 -11.38 -19.16 3.73
N ALA A 416 -10.15 -18.69 3.90
CA ALA A 416 -9.41 -17.98 2.85
C ALA A 416 -9.23 -18.83 1.58
N PHE A 417 -8.90 -20.13 1.71
CA PHE A 417 -8.83 -21.05 0.58
C PHE A 417 -10.19 -21.22 -0.13
N LEU A 418 -11.29 -21.35 0.64
CA LEU A 418 -12.63 -21.48 0.07
C LEU A 418 -13.10 -20.19 -0.63
N LEU A 419 -12.79 -19.02 -0.10
CA LEU A 419 -13.08 -17.73 -0.73
C LEU A 419 -12.28 -17.56 -2.03
N ASN A 420 -10.97 -17.82 -2.02
CA ASN A 420 -10.13 -17.76 -3.21
C ASN A 420 -10.61 -18.75 -4.29
N LYS A 421 -11.03 -19.97 -3.89
CA LYS A 421 -11.63 -20.92 -4.84
C LYS A 421 -12.96 -20.41 -5.38
N MET A 422 -13.85 -19.88 -4.53
CA MET A 422 -15.14 -19.34 -4.96
C MET A 422 -14.96 -18.20 -5.96
N GLN A 423 -14.00 -17.30 -5.74
CA GLN A 423 -13.65 -16.25 -6.68
C GLN A 423 -13.16 -16.83 -8.02
N ALA A 424 -12.25 -17.81 -8.01
CA ALA A 424 -11.79 -18.46 -9.24
C ALA A 424 -12.93 -19.21 -9.98
N ASP A 425 -13.85 -19.84 -9.24
CA ASP A 425 -15.06 -20.48 -9.78
C ASP A 425 -16.08 -19.45 -10.33
N GLU A 426 -16.00 -18.16 -9.95
CA GLU A 426 -16.79 -17.06 -10.52
C GLU A 426 -16.11 -16.41 -11.72
N GLU A 427 -14.80 -16.16 -11.65
CA GLU A 427 -13.98 -15.70 -12.78
C GLU A 427 -14.10 -16.65 -13.97
N ALA A 428 -14.01 -17.97 -13.74
CA ALA A 428 -14.22 -18.99 -14.77
C ALA A 428 -15.65 -18.95 -15.38
N LYS A 429 -16.68 -18.65 -14.59
CA LYS A 429 -18.06 -18.47 -15.09
C LYS A 429 -18.20 -17.18 -15.91
N ILE A 430 -17.45 -16.13 -15.60
CA ILE A 430 -17.45 -14.88 -16.37
C ILE A 430 -16.79 -15.14 -17.74
N VAL A 431 -15.61 -15.78 -17.76
CA VAL A 431 -14.93 -16.16 -19.02
C VAL A 431 -15.85 -17.04 -19.90
N SER A 432 -16.46 -18.08 -19.34
CA SER A 432 -17.39 -18.94 -20.09
C SER A 432 -18.64 -18.20 -20.61
N LYS A 433 -19.15 -17.21 -19.85
CA LYS A 433 -20.23 -16.31 -20.32
C LYS A 433 -19.79 -15.36 -21.44
N GLU A 434 -18.51 -14.99 -21.51
CA GLU A 434 -17.99 -14.22 -22.63
C GLU A 434 -17.72 -15.08 -23.87
N GLU A 435 -17.18 -16.29 -23.69
CA GLU A 435 -16.98 -17.26 -24.78
C GLU A 435 -18.31 -17.62 -25.44
N THR A 436 -19.35 -17.89 -24.64
CA THR A 436 -20.71 -18.15 -25.17
C THR A 436 -21.30 -16.93 -25.87
N LYS A 437 -21.10 -15.70 -25.37
CA LYS A 437 -21.47 -14.47 -26.11
C LYS A 437 -20.71 -14.34 -27.44
N LYS A 438 -19.40 -14.60 -27.46
CA LYS A 438 -18.55 -14.53 -28.67
C LYS A 438 -19.01 -15.56 -29.71
N LEU A 439 -19.29 -16.81 -29.30
CA LEU A 439 -19.84 -17.86 -30.15
C LEU A 439 -21.25 -17.54 -30.64
N GLN A 440 -22.11 -16.96 -29.79
CA GLN A 440 -23.47 -16.56 -30.18
C GLN A 440 -23.44 -15.43 -31.22
N ALA A 441 -22.58 -14.42 -31.04
CA ALA A 441 -22.38 -13.36 -32.05
C ALA A 441 -21.85 -13.92 -33.37
N GLN A 442 -20.88 -14.85 -33.35
CA GLN A 442 -20.41 -15.54 -34.55
C GLN A 442 -21.53 -16.32 -35.25
N LEU A 443 -22.41 -16.99 -34.50
CA LEU A 443 -23.59 -17.65 -35.05
C LEU A 443 -24.55 -16.66 -35.71
N THR A 444 -24.82 -15.50 -35.09
CA THR A 444 -25.65 -14.44 -35.69
C THR A 444 -25.04 -13.96 -37.01
N THR A 445 -23.74 -13.64 -37.05
CA THR A 445 -23.06 -13.21 -38.29
C THR A 445 -23.02 -14.30 -39.37
N LEU A 446 -23.02 -15.58 -39.00
CA LEU A 446 -23.15 -16.69 -39.96
C LEU A 446 -24.60 -16.85 -40.46
N GLN A 447 -25.61 -16.59 -39.62
CA GLN A 447 -27.01 -16.57 -40.04
C GLN A 447 -27.30 -15.39 -40.97
N GLU A 448 -26.79 -14.19 -40.68
CA GLU A 448 -26.87 -12.99 -41.53
C GLU A 448 -26.25 -13.26 -42.91
N LYS A 449 -25.02 -13.81 -42.95
CA LYS A 449 -24.36 -14.20 -44.20
C LYS A 449 -25.11 -15.29 -44.97
N SER A 450 -25.73 -16.24 -44.26
CA SER A 450 -26.58 -17.26 -44.88
C SER A 450 -27.84 -16.66 -45.52
N ALA A 451 -28.48 -15.69 -44.84
CA ALA A 451 -29.62 -14.95 -45.38
C ALA A 451 -29.23 -14.08 -46.59
N GLU A 452 -28.10 -13.37 -46.54
CA GLU A 452 -27.54 -12.67 -47.71
C GLU A 452 -27.30 -13.61 -48.89
N LEU A 453 -26.70 -14.78 -48.66
CA LEU A 453 -26.41 -15.75 -49.71
C LEU A 453 -27.70 -16.34 -50.29
N ALA A 454 -28.72 -16.60 -49.48
CA ALA A 454 -30.04 -17.01 -49.94
C ALA A 454 -30.73 -15.92 -50.78
N GLN A 455 -30.65 -14.65 -50.36
CA GLN A 455 -31.19 -13.51 -51.12
C GLN A 455 -30.45 -13.30 -52.45
N LYS A 456 -29.12 -13.41 -52.46
CA LYS A 456 -28.29 -13.36 -53.67
C LYS A 456 -28.60 -14.52 -54.62
N LEU A 457 -28.85 -15.72 -54.08
CA LEU A 457 -29.30 -16.88 -54.86
C LEU A 457 -30.68 -16.63 -55.50
N HIS A 458 -31.64 -16.07 -54.75
CA HIS A 458 -32.98 -15.76 -55.25
C HIS A 458 -32.94 -14.70 -56.37
N ALA A 459 -32.21 -13.60 -56.16
CA ALA A 459 -32.00 -12.56 -57.17
C ALA A 459 -31.27 -13.10 -58.42
N THR A 460 -30.34 -14.03 -58.26
CA THR A 460 -29.67 -14.70 -59.39
C THR A 460 -30.63 -15.64 -60.13
N ALA A 461 -31.53 -16.35 -59.42
CA ALA A 461 -32.55 -17.20 -60.03
C ALA A 461 -33.60 -16.37 -60.80
N GLU A 462 -34.02 -15.23 -60.27
CA GLU A 462 -34.90 -14.27 -60.96
C GLU A 462 -34.22 -13.66 -62.19
N SER A 463 -32.95 -13.24 -62.07
CA SER A 463 -32.16 -12.76 -63.21
C SER A 463 -32.03 -13.82 -64.30
N ASN A 464 -31.68 -15.07 -63.94
CA ASN A 464 -31.63 -16.20 -64.88
C ASN A 464 -32.99 -16.51 -65.51
N ARG A 465 -34.09 -16.38 -64.78
CA ARG A 465 -35.44 -16.48 -65.35
C ARG A 465 -35.66 -15.38 -66.39
N VAL A 466 -35.43 -14.11 -66.05
CA VAL A 466 -35.62 -12.98 -66.98
C VAL A 466 -34.74 -13.12 -68.22
N VAL A 467 -33.50 -13.56 -68.08
CA VAL A 467 -32.60 -13.86 -69.21
C VAL A 467 -33.14 -15.03 -70.05
N THR A 468 -33.69 -16.08 -69.45
CA THR A 468 -34.32 -17.20 -70.18
C THR A 468 -35.59 -16.78 -70.91
N GLU A 469 -36.40 -15.93 -70.29
CA GLU A 469 -37.66 -15.38 -70.84
C GLU A 469 -37.35 -14.41 -72.00
N ALA A 470 -36.30 -13.58 -71.88
CA ALA A 470 -35.79 -12.73 -72.95
C ALA A 470 -35.11 -13.50 -74.10
N LEU A 471 -34.32 -14.55 -73.79
CA LEU A 471 -33.75 -15.46 -74.79
C LEU A 471 -34.85 -16.16 -75.59
N ARG A 472 -35.94 -16.58 -74.93
CA ARG A 472 -37.10 -17.16 -75.59
C ARG A 472 -37.75 -16.17 -76.54
N CYS A 473 -38.06 -14.94 -76.10
CA CYS A 473 -38.58 -13.91 -77.00
C CYS A 473 -37.64 -13.60 -78.17
N LYS A 474 -36.31 -13.67 -77.96
CA LYS A 474 -35.33 -13.52 -79.05
C LYS A 474 -35.28 -14.73 -79.99
N GLN A 475 -35.53 -15.94 -79.51
CA GLN A 475 -35.74 -17.10 -80.37
C GLN A 475 -37.04 -16.96 -81.17
N ASP A 476 -38.15 -16.56 -80.54
CA ASP A 476 -39.44 -16.33 -81.20
C ASP A 476 -39.31 -15.22 -82.30
N GLU A 477 -38.55 -14.15 -82.03
CA GLU A 477 -38.19 -13.13 -83.02
C GLU A 477 -37.33 -13.68 -84.16
N LEU A 478 -36.31 -14.50 -83.85
CA LEU A 478 -35.38 -15.07 -84.82
C LEU A 478 -36.09 -16.09 -85.72
N ASP A 479 -36.93 -16.95 -85.16
CA ASP A 479 -37.78 -17.90 -85.89
C ASP A 479 -38.78 -17.14 -86.78
N ALA A 480 -39.38 -16.05 -86.29
CA ALA A 480 -40.23 -15.19 -87.11
C ALA A 480 -39.47 -14.47 -88.25
N GLN A 481 -38.19 -14.13 -88.05
CA GLN A 481 -37.32 -13.61 -89.11
C GLN A 481 -36.85 -14.72 -90.07
N ALA A 482 -36.64 -15.95 -89.59
CA ALA A 482 -36.31 -17.11 -90.42
C ALA A 482 -37.48 -17.49 -91.32
N ILE A 483 -38.72 -17.50 -90.79
CA ILE A 483 -39.95 -17.71 -91.57
C ILE A 483 -40.12 -16.60 -92.63
N LYS A 484 -39.85 -15.33 -92.28
CA LYS A 484 -39.84 -14.23 -93.26
C LYS A 484 -38.76 -14.41 -94.31
N PHE A 485 -37.54 -14.79 -93.90
CA PHE A 485 -36.41 -15.02 -94.80
C PHE A 485 -36.71 -16.17 -95.76
N GLU A 486 -37.17 -17.31 -95.26
CA GLU A 486 -37.58 -18.46 -96.07
C GLU A 486 -38.77 -18.10 -96.99
N ALA A 487 -39.73 -17.30 -96.55
CA ALA A 487 -40.81 -16.79 -97.40
C ALA A 487 -40.29 -15.82 -98.49
N THR A 488 -39.31 -14.95 -98.18
CA THR A 488 -38.66 -14.11 -99.19
C THR A 488 -37.74 -14.91 -100.10
N GLN A 489 -37.12 -16.00 -99.63
CA GLN A 489 -36.27 -16.89 -100.41
C GLN A 489 -37.11 -17.79 -101.31
N LYS A 490 -38.29 -18.24 -100.87
CA LYS A 490 -39.31 -18.88 -101.71
C LYS A 490 -39.82 -17.92 -102.76
N LYS A 491 -40.11 -16.65 -102.42
CA LYS A 491 -40.42 -15.62 -103.44
C LYS A 491 -39.25 -15.33 -104.38
N LEU A 492 -38.02 -15.32 -103.89
CA LEU A 492 -36.83 -15.15 -104.72
C LEU A 492 -36.59 -16.38 -105.61
N ALA A 493 -37.01 -17.57 -105.18
CA ALA A 493 -36.98 -18.82 -105.95
C ALA A 493 -38.16 -18.94 -106.92
N GLU A 494 -39.34 -18.41 -106.59
CA GLU A 494 -40.46 -18.24 -107.52
C GLU A 494 -40.08 -17.23 -108.62
N VAL A 495 -39.41 -16.13 -108.23
CA VAL A 495 -38.78 -15.18 -109.17
C VAL A 495 -37.61 -15.82 -109.92
N SER A 496 -36.78 -16.65 -109.30
CA SER A 496 -35.68 -17.32 -110.02
C SER A 496 -36.20 -18.37 -110.98
N VAL A 497 -37.28 -19.10 -110.68
CA VAL A 497 -37.94 -20.03 -111.60
C VAL A 497 -38.64 -19.27 -112.73
N ALA A 498 -39.25 -18.11 -112.45
CA ALA A 498 -39.74 -17.20 -113.48
C ALA A 498 -38.62 -16.57 -114.33
N MET A 499 -37.40 -16.51 -113.81
CA MET A 499 -36.19 -16.00 -114.47
C MET A 499 -35.34 -17.13 -115.11
N GLU A 500 -35.54 -18.40 -114.72
CA GLU A 500 -35.01 -19.58 -115.39
C GLU A 500 -35.77 -19.84 -116.71
N GLN A 501 -37.03 -19.36 -116.80
CA GLN A 501 -37.72 -19.18 -118.09
C GLN A 501 -37.06 -18.11 -119.00
N SER A 502 -36.04 -17.37 -118.52
CA SER A 502 -35.19 -16.47 -119.33
C SER A 502 -33.68 -16.77 -119.28
N GLY A 503 -33.24 -17.74 -118.46
CA GLY A 503 -32.03 -18.56 -118.68
C GLY A 503 -30.65 -17.90 -118.58
N ILE A 504 -30.20 -17.54 -117.37
CA ILE A 504 -28.77 -17.24 -117.07
C ILE A 504 -28.36 -17.84 -115.70
N PRO A 505 -27.25 -18.61 -115.57
CA PRO A 505 -26.80 -19.21 -114.31
C PRO A 505 -25.66 -18.42 -113.62
N MET A 506 -25.54 -18.53 -112.29
CA MET A 506 -24.34 -18.17 -111.48
C MET A 506 -24.15 -19.12 -110.27
N SER A 507 -23.02 -19.03 -109.55
CA SER A 507 -22.44 -20.15 -108.78
C SER A 507 -21.66 -19.75 -107.51
N MET A 508 -21.42 -20.73 -106.60
CA MET A 508 -20.59 -20.71 -105.35
C MET A 508 -21.16 -19.80 -104.21
N GLY A 509 -20.85 -19.95 -102.91
CA GLY A 509 -19.82 -20.71 -102.14
C GLY A 509 -18.99 -19.72 -101.28
N GLY A 510 -18.46 -19.98 -100.07
CA GLY A 510 -18.42 -21.12 -99.14
C GLY A 510 -17.77 -20.67 -97.79
N ASP A 511 -17.50 -21.57 -96.84
CA ASP A 511 -17.05 -21.26 -95.46
C ASP A 511 -15.59 -20.77 -95.30
N MET A 512 -15.24 -20.15 -94.16
CA MET A 512 -14.37 -20.80 -93.12
C MET A 512 -13.95 -19.90 -91.94
N ASP A 513 -13.71 -20.57 -90.80
CA ASP A 513 -13.11 -20.06 -89.55
C ASP A 513 -11.61 -19.67 -89.67
N ASN A 514 -11.01 -19.05 -88.64
CA ASN A 514 -10.35 -19.79 -87.52
C ASN A 514 -9.23 -19.01 -86.76
N GLN A 515 -8.87 -19.58 -85.61
CA GLN A 515 -7.55 -19.69 -84.98
C GLN A 515 -7.10 -18.75 -83.86
N GLN A 516 -6.13 -19.29 -83.11
CA GLN A 516 -5.88 -19.12 -81.68
C GLN A 516 -4.39 -19.44 -81.41
N GLU A 517 -3.90 -19.07 -80.22
CA GLU A 517 -2.82 -19.77 -79.48
C GLU A 517 -1.33 -19.44 -79.72
N ALA A 518 -0.59 -19.45 -78.59
CA ALA A 518 0.66 -20.20 -78.36
C ALA A 518 2.00 -19.45 -78.06
N LEU A 519 2.40 -19.49 -76.77
CA LEU A 519 3.77 -19.80 -76.25
C LEU A 519 4.92 -18.77 -76.53
N GLN A 520 6.08 -18.71 -75.83
CA GLN A 520 6.64 -19.37 -74.63
C GLN A 520 7.85 -18.59 -74.05
N ARG A 521 8.11 -18.70 -72.72
CA ARG A 521 9.39 -18.55 -71.94
C ARG A 521 9.04 -18.16 -70.47
N GLY A 522 9.76 -18.53 -69.42
CA GLY A 522 10.88 -19.48 -69.27
C GLY A 522 11.58 -19.39 -67.90
N ASN A 523 11.46 -20.43 -67.07
CA ASN A 523 12.17 -20.73 -65.80
C ASN A 523 12.44 -19.63 -64.75
N GLN A 524 11.68 -19.72 -63.64
CA GLN A 524 12.19 -19.55 -62.27
C GLN A 524 11.31 -20.37 -61.31
N GLU A 525 11.88 -20.98 -60.27
CA GLU A 525 11.10 -21.69 -59.25
C GLU A 525 10.35 -20.69 -58.35
N PRO A 526 9.11 -20.98 -57.94
CA PRO A 526 8.35 -20.07 -57.07
C PRO A 526 8.92 -20.10 -55.64
N THR A 527 9.62 -19.04 -55.25
CA THR A 527 10.05 -18.82 -53.86
C THR A 527 8.83 -18.69 -52.94
N HIS A 528 8.90 -19.21 -51.72
CA HIS A 528 7.78 -19.12 -50.77
C HIS A 528 7.44 -17.64 -50.47
N PRO A 529 6.15 -17.24 -50.43
CA PRO A 529 5.78 -15.82 -50.34
C PRO A 529 6.32 -15.10 -49.10
N ASP A 530 6.52 -15.80 -47.98
CA ASP A 530 7.10 -15.23 -46.75
C ASP A 530 8.55 -14.76 -46.92
N ASP A 531 9.36 -15.48 -47.70
CA ASP A 531 10.77 -15.12 -47.94
C ASP A 531 10.87 -13.79 -48.70
N ALA A 532 9.92 -13.49 -49.59
CA ALA A 532 9.89 -12.22 -50.32
C ALA A 532 9.65 -11.03 -49.38
N ALA A 533 8.76 -11.18 -48.39
CA ALA A 533 8.47 -10.14 -47.40
C ALA A 533 9.63 -9.92 -46.42
N ALA A 534 10.25 -11.01 -45.93
CA ALA A 534 11.46 -10.93 -45.10
C ALA A 534 12.64 -10.31 -45.87
N ALA A 535 12.80 -10.67 -47.15
CA ALA A 535 13.82 -10.12 -48.04
C ALA A 535 13.58 -8.65 -48.42
N ALA A 536 12.37 -8.10 -48.27
CA ALA A 536 12.11 -6.68 -48.51
C ALA A 536 12.64 -5.80 -47.36
N ASN A 537 12.31 -6.16 -46.11
CA ASN A 537 12.51 -5.30 -44.93
C ASN A 537 13.83 -5.53 -44.16
N GLY A 538 14.58 -6.59 -44.47
CA GLY A 538 15.84 -6.91 -43.78
C GLY A 538 16.93 -5.83 -43.91
N ARG A 539 17.45 -5.33 -42.78
CA ARG A 539 18.57 -4.34 -42.74
C ARG A 539 19.91 -4.90 -43.23
N PHE A 540 20.04 -6.22 -43.34
CA PHE A 540 21.26 -6.92 -43.71
C PHE A 540 21.05 -7.77 -44.96
N PHE A 541 22.14 -8.15 -45.62
CA PHE A 541 22.15 -9.11 -46.71
C PHE A 541 23.43 -9.95 -46.67
N VAL A 542 23.37 -11.16 -47.23
CA VAL A 542 24.55 -12.01 -47.45
C VAL A 542 25.16 -11.65 -48.80
N GLU A 543 26.47 -11.42 -48.80
CA GLU A 543 27.26 -11.17 -50.00
C GLU A 543 28.27 -12.32 -50.19
N CYS A 544 28.29 -12.89 -51.40
CA CYS A 544 29.35 -13.76 -51.87
C CYS A 544 30.05 -13.06 -53.06
N ARG A 545 31.39 -13.00 -53.04
CA ARG A 545 32.19 -12.53 -54.18
C ARG A 545 33.37 -13.45 -54.42
N ALA A 546 33.68 -13.72 -55.69
CA ALA A 546 34.92 -14.39 -56.08
C ALA A 546 36.17 -13.66 -55.52
N SER A 547 36.14 -12.32 -55.50
CA SER A 547 37.19 -11.45 -54.91
C SER A 547 37.35 -11.58 -53.39
N HIS A 548 36.52 -12.39 -52.71
CA HIS A 548 36.64 -12.73 -51.29
C HIS A 548 36.89 -14.24 -51.08
N GLY A 549 37.32 -14.95 -52.14
CA GLY A 549 37.62 -16.38 -52.08
C GLY A 549 36.38 -17.27 -51.94
N GLY A 550 35.22 -16.81 -52.41
CA GLY A 550 33.95 -17.53 -52.28
C GLY A 550 33.33 -17.52 -50.87
N LEU A 551 33.92 -16.79 -49.92
CA LEU A 551 33.42 -16.70 -48.54
C LEU A 551 32.14 -15.86 -48.46
N LEU A 552 31.16 -16.36 -47.72
CA LEU A 552 29.91 -15.67 -47.39
C LEU A 552 30.14 -14.64 -46.28
N LEU A 553 29.74 -13.40 -46.50
CA LEU A 553 29.84 -12.29 -45.53
C LEU A 553 28.49 -11.58 -45.38
N ILE A 554 28.24 -10.94 -44.24
CA ILE A 554 27.04 -10.13 -44.01
C ILE A 554 27.37 -8.65 -44.15
N LYS A 555 26.56 -7.89 -44.88
CA LYS A 555 26.68 -6.43 -45.01
C LYS A 555 25.35 -5.73 -44.71
N ALA A 556 25.44 -4.49 -44.23
CA ALA A 556 24.28 -3.60 -44.09
C ALA A 556 23.78 -3.17 -45.47
N ARG A 557 22.46 -3.17 -45.66
CA ARG A 557 21.85 -2.62 -46.89
C ARG A 557 21.99 -1.10 -46.93
N ARG A 558 22.07 -0.55 -48.15
CA ARG A 558 22.21 0.89 -48.42
C ARG A 558 20.92 1.55 -48.92
N THR A 559 19.95 0.74 -49.34
CA THR A 559 18.63 1.20 -49.81
C THR A 559 17.65 1.27 -48.64
N ASN A 560 16.65 2.16 -48.75
CA ASN A 560 15.48 2.28 -47.87
C ASN A 560 15.77 2.66 -46.40
N PHE A 561 16.99 3.07 -46.04
CA PHE A 561 17.37 3.48 -44.69
C PHE A 561 18.10 4.83 -44.67
N THR A 562 18.01 5.56 -43.56
CA THR A 562 18.68 6.87 -43.41
C THR A 562 20.19 6.67 -43.19
N PRO A 563 21.06 7.64 -43.55
CA PRO A 563 22.51 7.50 -43.36
C PRO A 563 22.91 7.17 -41.91
N LYS A 564 22.17 7.70 -40.93
CA LYS A 564 22.37 7.41 -39.50
C LYS A 564 22.06 5.95 -39.15
N SER A 565 20.95 5.39 -39.63
CA SER A 565 20.61 3.98 -39.36
C SER A 565 21.43 3.00 -40.20
N GLN A 566 21.91 3.41 -41.38
CA GLN A 566 22.91 2.66 -42.16
C GLN A 566 24.24 2.56 -41.38
N GLN A 567 24.75 3.67 -40.84
CA GLN A 567 25.99 3.66 -40.06
C GLN A 567 25.84 2.78 -38.80
N GLN A 568 24.74 2.95 -38.04
CA GLN A 568 24.44 2.10 -36.89
C GLN A 568 24.40 0.60 -37.25
N ALA A 569 23.94 0.23 -38.44
CA ALA A 569 23.94 -1.15 -38.91
C ALA A 569 25.36 -1.65 -39.26
N VAL A 570 26.26 -0.79 -39.74
CA VAL A 570 27.69 -1.12 -39.93
C VAL A 570 28.38 -1.28 -38.57
N ASP A 571 28.26 -0.29 -37.68
CA ASP A 571 28.83 -0.30 -36.33
C ASP A 571 28.40 -1.55 -35.54
N PHE A 572 27.15 -2.01 -35.73
CA PHE A 572 26.62 -3.22 -35.13
C PHE A 572 27.30 -4.50 -35.67
N LEU A 573 27.48 -4.63 -36.99
CA LEU A 573 28.15 -5.79 -37.59
C LEU A 573 29.62 -5.91 -37.15
N GLU A 574 30.29 -4.77 -36.95
CA GLU A 574 31.65 -4.70 -36.43
C GLU A 574 31.69 -5.06 -34.94
N ARG A 575 30.82 -4.47 -34.11
CA ARG A 575 30.71 -4.75 -32.66
C ARG A 575 30.36 -6.21 -32.35
N VAL A 576 29.49 -6.83 -33.15
CA VAL A 576 29.14 -8.26 -33.03
C VAL A 576 30.21 -9.18 -33.64
N GLY A 577 31.17 -8.62 -34.38
CA GLY A 577 32.31 -9.33 -34.97
C GLY A 577 31.92 -10.40 -36.00
N ILE A 578 30.69 -10.36 -36.53
CA ILE A 578 30.08 -11.51 -37.20
C ILE A 578 30.85 -11.93 -38.46
N ASN A 579 31.39 -10.97 -39.22
CA ASN A 579 32.20 -11.25 -40.39
C ASN A 579 33.58 -11.85 -40.07
N VAL A 580 34.16 -11.55 -38.90
CA VAL A 580 35.40 -12.19 -38.43
C VAL A 580 35.10 -13.64 -38.04
N PHE A 581 33.98 -13.86 -37.34
CA PHE A 581 33.50 -15.20 -37.01
C PHE A 581 33.22 -16.04 -38.27
N LEU A 582 32.46 -15.52 -39.24
CA LEU A 582 32.08 -16.23 -40.47
C LEU A 582 33.30 -16.66 -41.30
N LYS A 583 34.31 -15.79 -41.45
CA LYS A 583 35.58 -16.11 -42.12
C LYS A 583 36.38 -17.20 -41.42
N ARG A 584 36.25 -17.34 -40.09
CA ARG A 584 36.87 -18.41 -39.30
C ARG A 584 36.06 -19.71 -39.40
N ALA A 585 34.75 -19.63 -39.28
CA ALA A 585 33.85 -20.78 -39.31
C ALA A 585 33.92 -21.52 -40.66
N GLN A 586 33.81 -20.80 -41.78
CA GLN A 586 33.86 -21.37 -43.15
C GLN A 586 35.23 -21.96 -43.54
N LYS A 587 36.29 -21.70 -42.76
CA LYS A 587 37.61 -22.32 -42.92
C LYS A 587 37.84 -23.51 -41.99
N SER A 588 36.83 -23.89 -41.19
CA SER A 588 36.88 -25.02 -40.27
C SER A 588 36.14 -26.22 -40.85
N LEU A 589 36.70 -27.42 -40.66
CA LEU A 589 36.04 -28.69 -40.97
C LEU A 589 34.67 -28.80 -40.29
N ASN A 590 34.51 -28.21 -39.09
CA ASN A 590 33.27 -28.23 -38.32
C ASN A 590 32.38 -26.99 -38.58
N THR A 591 32.38 -26.45 -39.81
CA THR A 591 31.62 -25.23 -40.20
C THR A 591 30.17 -25.26 -39.70
N LYS A 592 29.44 -26.37 -39.93
CA LYS A 592 28.01 -26.47 -39.59
C LYS A 592 27.74 -26.32 -38.08
N GLN A 593 28.52 -27.00 -37.24
CA GLN A 593 28.39 -26.94 -35.79
C GLN A 593 28.66 -25.51 -35.28
N LEU A 594 29.76 -24.91 -35.71
CA LEU A 594 30.14 -23.55 -35.32
C LEU A 594 29.07 -22.51 -35.70
N LEU A 595 28.42 -22.66 -36.86
CA LEU A 595 27.32 -21.78 -37.26
C LEU A 595 26.09 -21.95 -36.34
N VAL A 596 25.69 -23.18 -36.01
CA VAL A 596 24.56 -23.45 -35.11
C VAL A 596 24.84 -22.93 -33.69
N GLU A 597 26.04 -23.16 -33.15
CA GLU A 597 26.46 -22.63 -31.85
C GLU A 597 26.44 -21.09 -31.83
N ARG A 598 26.86 -20.44 -32.92
CA ARG A 598 26.80 -18.96 -33.03
C ARG A 598 25.39 -18.44 -33.18
N ILE A 599 24.50 -19.14 -33.90
CA ILE A 599 23.08 -18.79 -33.99
C ILE A 599 22.44 -18.88 -32.60
N SER A 600 22.68 -19.97 -31.85
CA SER A 600 22.22 -20.13 -30.47
C SER A 600 22.66 -18.95 -29.58
N ALA A 601 23.96 -18.64 -29.56
CA ALA A 601 24.48 -17.50 -28.78
C ALA A 601 23.90 -16.14 -29.21
N LEU A 602 23.60 -15.95 -30.50
CA LEU A 602 22.95 -14.74 -31.00
C LEU A 602 21.47 -14.67 -30.56
N LEU A 603 20.73 -15.79 -30.58
CA LEU A 603 19.36 -15.86 -30.08
C LEU A 603 19.29 -15.56 -28.57
N THR A 604 20.20 -16.08 -27.76
CA THR A 604 20.31 -15.71 -26.34
C THR A 604 20.59 -14.21 -26.15
N THR A 605 21.42 -13.62 -27.01
CA THR A 605 21.72 -12.18 -26.98
C THR A 605 20.53 -11.33 -27.41
N ILE A 606 19.71 -11.81 -28.35
CA ILE A 606 18.48 -11.15 -28.81
C ILE A 606 17.43 -11.17 -27.71
N LEU A 607 17.16 -12.33 -27.10
CA LEU A 607 16.19 -12.47 -26.00
C LEU A 607 16.54 -11.57 -24.79
N ALA A 608 17.80 -11.57 -24.35
CA ALA A 608 18.26 -10.66 -23.30
C ALA A 608 18.15 -9.17 -23.71
N GLY A 609 18.27 -8.87 -25.00
CA GLY A 609 17.98 -7.55 -25.55
C GLY A 609 16.49 -7.19 -25.48
N GLU A 610 15.61 -8.12 -25.82
CA GLU A 610 14.16 -7.95 -25.73
C GLU A 610 13.69 -7.80 -24.28
N ASP A 611 14.25 -8.56 -23.34
CA ASP A 611 14.04 -8.42 -21.89
C ASP A 611 14.43 -7.02 -21.41
N THR A 612 15.63 -6.52 -21.78
CA THR A 612 16.05 -5.16 -21.38
C THR A 612 15.18 -4.06 -22.01
N VAL A 613 14.66 -4.27 -23.21
CA VAL A 613 13.69 -3.35 -23.85
C VAL A 613 12.31 -3.42 -23.19
N ALA A 614 11.85 -4.59 -22.74
CA ALA A 614 10.60 -4.74 -21.98
C ALA A 614 10.69 -4.02 -20.62
N ASN A 615 11.77 -4.28 -19.87
CA ASN A 615 12.06 -3.58 -18.61
C ASN A 615 12.16 -2.06 -18.79
N ALA A 616 12.76 -1.58 -19.90
CA ALA A 616 12.83 -0.15 -20.20
C ALA A 616 11.45 0.46 -20.51
N LYS A 617 10.55 -0.27 -21.19
CA LYS A 617 9.17 0.18 -21.43
C LYS A 617 8.36 0.29 -20.13
N GLU A 618 8.48 -0.69 -19.24
CA GLU A 618 7.83 -0.65 -17.92
C GLU A 618 8.34 0.54 -17.07
N GLN A 619 9.65 0.82 -17.14
CA GLN A 619 10.22 2.01 -16.50
C GLN A 619 9.73 3.33 -17.13
N VAL A 620 9.44 3.38 -18.42
CA VAL A 620 8.81 4.57 -19.04
C VAL A 620 7.37 4.74 -18.55
N VAL A 621 6.53 3.71 -18.61
CA VAL A 621 5.13 3.77 -18.15
C VAL A 621 5.03 4.19 -16.69
N THR A 622 5.82 3.57 -15.81
CA THR A 622 5.84 3.94 -14.37
C THR A 622 6.37 5.35 -14.10
N LYS A 623 7.15 5.95 -15.03
CA LYS A 623 7.55 7.36 -14.97
C LYS A 623 6.46 8.31 -15.50
N GLU A 624 5.74 7.91 -16.54
CA GLU A 624 4.58 8.64 -17.05
C GLU A 624 3.46 8.71 -16.01
N ASP A 625 3.19 7.62 -15.28
CA ASP A 625 2.27 7.60 -14.13
C ASP A 625 2.72 8.53 -12.99
N GLN A 626 4.02 8.54 -12.67
CA GLN A 626 4.59 9.45 -11.67
C GLN A 626 4.43 10.92 -12.08
N ILE A 627 4.66 11.24 -13.35
CA ILE A 627 4.44 12.58 -13.92
C ILE A 627 2.96 12.94 -13.86
N ALA A 628 2.06 12.06 -14.30
CA ALA A 628 0.61 12.29 -14.27
C ALA A 628 0.07 12.51 -12.84
N HIS A 629 0.56 11.75 -11.86
CA HIS A 629 0.25 11.96 -10.45
C HIS A 629 0.76 13.31 -9.94
N LEU A 630 2.01 13.68 -10.25
CA LEU A 630 2.57 14.99 -9.88
C LEU A 630 1.81 16.15 -10.53
N SER A 631 1.42 16.04 -11.80
CA SER A 631 0.59 17.04 -12.50
C SER A 631 -0.81 17.19 -11.87
N ARG A 632 -1.44 16.09 -11.43
CA ARG A 632 -2.70 16.14 -10.67
C ARG A 632 -2.50 16.86 -9.32
N LYS A 633 -1.44 16.53 -8.59
CA LYS A 633 -1.13 17.18 -7.30
C LYS A 633 -0.79 18.66 -7.45
N ALA A 634 -0.08 19.05 -8.51
CA ALA A 634 0.23 20.44 -8.82
C ALA A 634 -1.03 21.26 -9.10
N ARG A 635 -1.97 20.72 -9.90
CA ARG A 635 -3.28 21.37 -10.14
C ARG A 635 -4.08 21.54 -8.85
N TRP A 636 -4.19 20.50 -8.01
CA TRP A 636 -4.86 20.62 -6.71
C TRP A 636 -4.23 21.67 -5.79
N MET A 637 -2.90 21.77 -5.75
CA MET A 637 -2.21 22.84 -5.00
C MET A 637 -2.54 24.22 -5.55
N GLN A 638 -2.62 24.38 -6.89
CA GLN A 638 -2.98 25.64 -7.54
C GLN A 638 -4.45 26.03 -7.25
N GLU A 639 -5.38 25.09 -7.33
CA GLU A 639 -6.80 25.27 -6.98
C GLU A 639 -6.98 25.65 -5.50
N ARG A 640 -6.16 25.06 -4.61
CA ARG A 640 -6.17 25.41 -3.19
C ARG A 640 -5.58 26.80 -2.91
N LEU A 641 -4.57 27.21 -3.69
CA LEU A 641 -3.99 28.55 -3.60
C LEU A 641 -4.99 29.61 -4.10
N THR A 642 -5.63 29.42 -5.25
CA THR A 642 -6.61 30.40 -5.78
C THR A 642 -7.83 30.54 -4.89
N THR A 643 -8.29 29.45 -4.25
CA THR A 643 -9.38 29.52 -3.26
C THR A 643 -8.98 30.22 -1.95
N GLU A 644 -7.72 30.10 -1.51
CA GLU A 644 -7.19 30.86 -0.38
C GLU A 644 -7.03 32.36 -0.73
N GLU A 645 -6.49 32.68 -1.91
CA GLU A 645 -6.42 34.06 -2.42
C GLU A 645 -7.79 34.72 -2.49
N ASP A 646 -8.81 34.02 -3.00
CA ASP A 646 -10.18 34.55 -3.07
C ASP A 646 -10.83 34.69 -1.69
N ALA A 647 -10.53 33.80 -0.74
CA ALA A 647 -10.97 33.94 0.65
C ALA A 647 -10.32 35.16 1.32
N LYS A 648 -9.04 35.41 1.06
CA LYS A 648 -8.33 36.63 1.47
C LYS A 648 -8.94 37.87 0.81
N ARG A 649 -9.05 37.94 -0.52
CA ARG A 649 -9.71 39.04 -1.27
C ARG A 649 -11.10 39.38 -0.70
N LYS A 650 -11.97 38.39 -0.49
CA LYS A 650 -13.32 38.58 0.09
C LYS A 650 -13.30 39.09 1.54
N THR A 651 -12.22 38.85 2.28
CA THR A 651 -12.08 39.29 3.68
C THR A 651 -11.46 40.68 3.75
N LEU A 652 -10.49 40.99 2.88
CA LEU A 652 -9.97 42.35 2.68
C LEU A 652 -11.08 43.31 2.22
N LEU A 653 -11.94 42.91 1.27
CA LEU A 653 -13.10 43.71 0.83
C LEU A 653 -14.07 44.00 1.99
N ARG A 654 -14.31 43.02 2.87
CA ARG A 654 -15.15 43.22 4.07
C ARG A 654 -14.49 44.17 5.08
N TYR A 655 -13.17 44.08 5.28
CA TYR A 655 -12.44 45.03 6.13
C TYR A 655 -12.49 46.46 5.58
N VAL A 656 -12.23 46.65 4.28
CA VAL A 656 -12.33 47.97 3.62
C VAL A 656 -13.74 48.54 3.72
N HIS A 657 -14.79 47.72 3.56
CA HIS A 657 -16.17 48.14 3.74
C HIS A 657 -16.47 48.58 5.19
N GLU A 658 -16.00 47.84 6.19
CA GLU A 658 -16.21 48.14 7.61
C GLU A 658 -15.40 49.36 8.09
N VAL A 659 -14.21 49.60 7.55
CA VAL A 659 -13.48 50.85 7.83
C VAL A 659 -14.15 52.04 7.15
N LYS A 660 -14.65 51.87 5.90
CA LYS A 660 -15.36 52.94 5.18
C LYS A 660 -16.72 53.28 5.83
N SER A 661 -17.46 52.30 6.34
CA SER A 661 -18.71 52.54 7.08
C SER A 661 -18.45 53.31 8.38
N ARG A 662 -17.43 52.93 9.15
CA ARG A 662 -17.03 53.65 10.38
C ARG A 662 -16.55 55.06 10.11
N ALA A 663 -15.77 55.28 9.05
CA ALA A 663 -15.34 56.61 8.64
C ALA A 663 -16.54 57.53 8.30
N LEU A 664 -17.56 57.01 7.60
CA LEU A 664 -18.79 57.73 7.29
C LEU A 664 -19.63 58.08 8.53
N VAL A 665 -19.60 57.26 9.58
CA VAL A 665 -20.25 57.58 10.86
C VAL A 665 -19.51 58.69 11.59
N VAL A 666 -18.18 58.62 11.67
CA VAL A 666 -17.35 59.67 12.33
C VAL A 666 -17.46 61.03 11.63
N SER A 667 -17.69 61.07 10.31
CA SER A 667 -17.93 62.33 9.59
C SER A 667 -19.30 62.99 9.84
N ASN A 668 -20.26 62.27 10.44
CA ASN A 668 -21.62 62.77 10.69
C ASN A 668 -21.90 63.18 12.14
N ASP A 669 -21.05 62.78 13.10
CA ASP A 669 -21.29 62.98 14.54
C ASP A 669 -20.19 63.82 15.19
N ALA A 670 -20.11 65.10 14.79
CA ALA A 670 -19.10 66.06 15.24
C ALA A 670 -19.39 66.64 16.65
N GLY A 671 -19.83 65.79 17.60
CA GLY A 671 -20.71 66.24 18.69
C GLY A 671 -20.51 65.71 20.12
N ASP A 672 -19.68 64.70 20.43
CA ASP A 672 -19.30 64.42 21.83
C ASP A 672 -17.94 63.71 22.01
N ASP A 673 -17.06 64.26 22.85
CA ASP A 673 -15.64 63.93 22.93
C ASP A 673 -15.30 62.94 24.08
N ARG A 674 -16.15 61.92 24.26
CA ARG A 674 -16.13 61.06 25.48
C ARG A 674 -16.38 59.56 25.28
N ASN A 675 -15.66 58.90 24.36
CA ASN A 675 -15.37 57.46 24.50
C ASN A 675 -14.13 56.98 23.71
N LEU A 676 -12.95 57.08 24.32
CA LEU A 676 -11.66 56.60 23.79
C LEU A 676 -11.49 55.06 23.86
N THR A 677 -12.52 54.30 23.44
CA THR A 677 -12.56 52.82 23.51
C THR A 677 -12.98 52.15 22.19
N SER A 678 -13.41 52.90 21.18
CA SER A 678 -13.89 52.37 19.88
C SER A 678 -12.79 51.85 18.92
N GLY A 679 -11.62 51.49 19.46
CA GLY A 679 -10.41 51.15 18.68
C GLY A 679 -10.29 49.70 18.22
N VAL A 680 -11.20 48.80 18.59
CA VAL A 680 -11.06 47.34 18.36
C VAL A 680 -12.00 46.84 17.25
N LEU A 681 -11.46 46.66 16.05
CA LEU A 681 -12.09 45.90 14.97
C LEU A 681 -11.94 44.39 15.25
N LYS A 682 -12.97 43.77 15.85
CA LYS A 682 -13.06 42.32 15.97
C LYS A 682 -13.46 41.68 14.63
N LEU A 683 -12.48 41.43 13.77
CA LEU A 683 -12.65 40.54 12.63
C LEU A 683 -12.76 39.07 13.11
N PRO A 684 -13.69 38.25 12.57
CA PRO A 684 -13.65 36.82 12.78
C PRO A 684 -12.41 36.24 12.07
N GLU A 685 -11.75 35.26 12.70
CA GLU A 685 -10.41 34.71 12.39
C GLU A 685 -9.96 34.85 10.93
N SER A 686 -9.42 36.03 10.63
CA SER A 686 -8.97 36.43 9.31
C SER A 686 -7.49 36.09 9.21
N GLY A 687 -7.14 35.09 8.39
CA GLY A 687 -5.76 34.69 8.11
C GLY A 687 -4.99 35.70 7.25
N VAL A 688 -4.95 36.95 7.72
CA VAL A 688 -4.31 38.13 7.13
C VAL A 688 -3.28 38.60 8.13
N GLY A 689 -2.03 38.76 7.69
CA GLY A 689 -0.88 39.08 8.53
C GLY A 689 -0.86 40.54 8.99
N ASP A 690 -0.10 40.80 10.06
CA ASP A 690 0.03 42.14 10.64
C ASP A 690 0.58 43.16 9.63
N GLU A 691 1.50 42.73 8.75
CA GLU A 691 2.04 43.52 7.63
C GLU A 691 0.97 43.92 6.60
N GLU A 692 0.05 43.00 6.27
CA GLU A 692 -1.05 43.24 5.33
C GLU A 692 -2.06 44.24 5.93
N VAL A 693 -2.36 44.11 7.23
CA VAL A 693 -3.19 45.08 7.97
C VAL A 693 -2.54 46.46 7.99
N HIS A 694 -1.23 46.55 8.24
CA HIS A 694 -0.50 47.82 8.22
C HIS A 694 -0.47 48.47 6.83
N ALA A 695 -0.28 47.69 5.76
CA ALA A 695 -0.33 48.20 4.38
C ALA A 695 -1.71 48.79 4.03
N ILE A 696 -2.79 48.14 4.46
CA ILE A 696 -4.16 48.63 4.20
C ILE A 696 -4.48 49.86 5.08
N ALA A 697 -4.01 49.90 6.33
CA ALA A 697 -4.13 51.07 7.19
C ALA A 697 -3.38 52.29 6.61
N ALA A 698 -2.24 52.08 5.93
CA ALA A 698 -1.54 53.14 5.21
C ALA A 698 -2.32 53.62 3.97
N LEU A 699 -2.84 52.70 3.15
CA LEU A 699 -3.67 53.04 1.98
C LEU A 699 -4.93 53.83 2.37
N LEU A 700 -5.64 53.41 3.41
CA LEU A 700 -6.87 54.07 3.87
C LEU A 700 -6.62 55.44 4.52
N ARG A 701 -5.43 55.69 5.08
CA ARG A 701 -5.01 57.04 5.54
C ARG A 701 -4.71 57.99 4.37
N ASN A 702 -4.24 57.46 3.24
CA ASN A 702 -3.91 58.27 2.06
C ASN A 702 -5.12 58.48 1.12
N ALA A 703 -6.21 57.73 1.29
CA ALA A 703 -7.40 57.75 0.43
C ALA A 703 -8.28 59.01 0.55
N THR A 704 -7.88 60.02 1.33
CA THR A 704 -8.59 61.30 1.45
C THR A 704 -8.33 62.28 0.31
N ASN A 705 -7.31 62.03 -0.54
CA ASN A 705 -6.94 62.89 -1.68
C ASN A 705 -6.72 62.09 -2.97
N LEU A 706 -7.78 61.46 -3.50
CA LEU A 706 -7.77 60.83 -4.83
C LEU A 706 -9.05 61.16 -5.61
N ASP A 707 -9.05 62.33 -6.25
CA ASP A 707 -9.96 62.60 -7.36
C ASP A 707 -9.67 61.64 -8.52
N LEU A 708 -10.69 60.92 -8.98
CA LEU A 708 -10.61 60.03 -10.13
C LEU A 708 -10.87 60.82 -11.43
N PRO A 709 -9.89 60.99 -12.33
CA PRO A 709 -10.17 61.48 -13.67
C PRO A 709 -10.93 60.41 -14.47
N PRO A 710 -11.90 60.79 -15.32
CA PRO A 710 -12.64 59.83 -16.12
C PRO A 710 -11.78 59.32 -17.29
N ALA A 711 -11.17 58.14 -17.14
CA ALA A 711 -10.68 57.36 -18.28
C ALA A 711 -11.91 56.78 -19.02
N ALA A 712 -12.31 57.32 -20.17
CA ALA A 712 -11.64 57.21 -21.47
C ALA A 712 -11.75 55.79 -22.05
N SER A 713 -12.73 55.61 -22.93
CA SER A 713 -12.93 54.40 -23.74
C SER A 713 -11.78 54.24 -24.76
N GLY A 714 -11.06 53.13 -24.68
CA GLY A 714 -10.15 52.64 -25.74
C GLY A 714 -10.85 51.59 -26.62
N PRO A 715 -10.48 51.47 -27.92
CA PRO A 715 -11.17 50.63 -28.88
C PRO A 715 -10.74 49.15 -28.87
N GLU A 716 -11.44 48.34 -29.66
CA GLU A 716 -11.17 46.94 -29.96
C GLU A 716 -9.95 46.77 -30.91
N GLU A 717 -9.13 45.74 -30.64
CA GLU A 717 -8.42 44.91 -31.64
C GLU A 717 -8.09 43.54 -31.02
#